data_AF-A0A2W4QR52-F1
#
_entry.id   AF-A0A2W4QR52-F1
#
_cell.length_a   1.000
_cell.length_b   1.000
_cell.length_c   1.000
_cell.angle_alpha   90.00
_cell.angle_beta   90.00
_cell.angle_gamma   90.00
#
_symmetry.space_group_name_H-M   'P 1'
#
loop_
_entity.id
_entity.type
_entity.pdbx_description
1 polymer ?
#
loop_
_entity_poly.entity_id
_entity_poly.type
_entity_poly.pdbx_seq_one_letter_code
_entity_poly.pdbx_strand_id
1 'polypeptide(L)'
;MRFEDHYFIYSASDLSTHVACKHASQLDRKHALREIDRPFRDDPVLDALKQRGREHEAKYVKFLKSRGKTTTDSSRKTFEATLDAMREGIDVIVQGKLVVDNCEGFPDILIKVEGQSRFGNWRYEVQDTKLSRNTKTTTIIQLCFYSDLLEKIQEAPPPEFHVVMPGDCPEQPFQIETYTLTDFKAYYGFIKSRFIESMNASPLSTYPDEVAHCSICNWWSLCDKQRRDDDHLCLVAGIHKSQIEELKKQDLATLTSFALAKEIKPPERGNYEILKKRQQQARIQLDGRGKDNLVHKHVLPIEDKRGFNRLPEPSPGDIYLDIEGDAFFPGGSFEYLFGIAYHEDGKLQYKKFWARNRIEEKQAFAQVMEFILNRLKTYPNLSVYHYGAYEPSTVKRLANGYAVADQELDDLLRKEKFVDLHTVVKEAIIASVEQYSLKDMERFTSFTRKADLRAAAKARRLVESALQLKEFEKLPSEIIDLVATYNEDDCLAAEALHRWLEQERQKLIDQGHNISRPVVGETEPDEDLTKYETWSKNLFDALTQGLPEDREKWLDEHKARWLLANQLQYFRRENKSAWWDHFRMQKGEYEDLLSDRNAIAGLSFVETVTPGNCPVHRYTFPAQETSLREGDNLYIANSFTPDNPYGVSCGKVAAIDNEKNYVDIKKTKATAEIHPVAVHEYDIITIKTLWEAILGIASEVEENGLSPMGDYFAAKDLLMKRKPRLINKEEGVTIKEGEDRVAAACRIALNLNRSILPIQGPPGTGKTYTGARITLELLKAKKKVGVTAVSHRVVMTLFEAINEQASEAGIDVQFVHKGDKDDRLPWVK
;
A
#
# COMPACT_ATOMS: atom_id res chain seq x y z
N MET A 1 -0.83 27.41 -17.39
CA MET A 1 -0.94 27.80 -18.80
C MET A 1 -1.23 29.28 -18.84
N ARG A 2 -0.56 30.00 -19.74
CA ARG A 2 -0.78 31.43 -19.97
C ARG A 2 -1.01 31.66 -21.47
N PHE A 3 -1.76 32.70 -21.83
CA PHE A 3 -1.95 33.12 -23.21
C PHE A 3 -1.41 34.55 -23.34
N GLU A 4 -0.33 34.71 -24.08
CA GLU A 4 0.41 35.96 -24.26
C GLU A 4 0.76 36.08 -25.76
N ASP A 5 0.67 37.29 -26.33
CA ASP A 5 1.09 37.59 -27.72
C ASP A 5 0.55 36.61 -28.79
N HIS A 6 -0.70 36.18 -28.65
CA HIS A 6 -1.41 35.23 -29.53
C HIS A 6 -0.93 33.77 -29.50
N TYR A 7 -0.12 33.38 -28.52
CA TYR A 7 0.27 31.98 -28.31
C TYR A 7 0.11 31.54 -26.85
N PHE A 8 0.02 30.23 -26.65
CA PHE A 8 0.01 29.64 -25.31
C PHE A 8 1.43 29.38 -24.83
N ILE A 9 1.67 29.64 -23.55
CA ILE A 9 2.87 29.24 -22.82
C ILE A 9 2.49 28.13 -21.84
N TYR A 10 3.20 27.00 -21.95
CA TYR A 10 2.94 25.78 -21.19
C TYR A 10 4.02 25.52 -20.14
N SER A 11 3.60 25.02 -18.97
CA SER A 11 4.49 24.58 -17.90
C SER A 11 4.40 23.07 -17.63
N ALA A 12 5.34 22.54 -16.84
CA ALA A 12 5.29 21.16 -16.36
C ALA A 12 4.00 20.85 -15.57
N SER A 13 3.45 21.84 -14.85
CA SER A 13 2.18 21.69 -14.14
C SER A 13 1.01 21.52 -15.10
N ASP A 14 1.01 22.18 -16.26
CA ASP A 14 -0.05 22.01 -17.27
C ASP A 14 -0.06 20.61 -17.85
N LEU A 15 1.13 20.06 -18.13
CA LEU A 15 1.30 18.68 -18.56
C LEU A 15 0.82 17.70 -17.49
N SER A 16 1.19 17.94 -16.22
CA SER A 16 0.77 17.13 -15.08
C SER A 16 -0.75 17.17 -14.89
N THR A 17 -1.37 18.34 -15.02
CA THR A 17 -2.83 18.51 -14.99
C THR A 17 -3.48 17.75 -16.15
N HIS A 18 -2.92 17.78 -17.36
CA HIS A 18 -3.48 17.06 -18.50
C HIS A 18 -3.45 15.54 -18.33
N VAL A 19 -2.36 15.00 -17.79
CA VAL A 19 -2.25 13.57 -17.44
C VAL A 19 -3.26 13.20 -16.35
N ALA A 20 -3.42 14.05 -15.35
CA ALA A 20 -4.34 13.82 -14.24
C ALA A 20 -5.82 13.98 -14.62
N CYS A 21 -6.14 14.97 -15.46
CA CYS A 21 -7.49 15.31 -15.90
C CYS A 21 -7.46 16.16 -17.20
N LYS A 22 -7.80 15.53 -18.33
CA LYS A 22 -7.91 16.25 -19.62
C LYS A 22 -8.94 17.38 -19.57
N HIS A 23 -10.06 17.18 -18.87
CA HIS A 23 -11.09 18.20 -18.71
C HIS A 23 -10.56 19.44 -17.99
N ALA A 24 -9.82 19.27 -16.88
CA ALA A 24 -9.18 20.37 -16.16
C ALA A 24 -8.21 21.15 -17.06
N SER A 25 -7.44 20.46 -17.91
CA SER A 25 -6.54 21.15 -18.87
C SER A 25 -7.28 22.00 -19.91
N GLN A 26 -8.50 21.59 -20.32
CA GLN A 26 -9.34 22.39 -21.21
C GLN A 26 -9.98 23.58 -20.47
N LEU A 27 -10.36 23.41 -19.19
CA LEU A 27 -10.79 24.53 -18.36
C LEU A 27 -9.65 25.53 -18.12
N ASP A 28 -8.43 25.05 -17.92
CA ASP A 28 -7.24 25.91 -17.82
C ASP A 28 -6.99 26.68 -19.12
N ARG A 29 -7.22 26.06 -20.29
CA ARG A 29 -7.19 26.74 -21.59
C ARG A 29 -8.25 27.84 -21.69
N LYS A 30 -9.50 27.54 -21.33
CA LYS A 30 -10.60 28.54 -21.33
C LYS A 30 -10.30 29.70 -20.37
N HIS A 31 -9.74 29.39 -19.21
CA HIS A 31 -9.31 30.39 -18.24
C HIS A 31 -8.18 31.27 -18.77
N ALA A 32 -7.17 30.67 -19.42
CA ALA A 32 -6.08 31.42 -20.05
C ALA A 32 -6.58 32.35 -21.17
N LEU A 33 -7.62 31.94 -21.91
CA LEU A 33 -8.33 32.76 -22.89
C LEU A 33 -9.32 33.78 -22.28
N ARG A 34 -9.45 33.80 -20.94
CA ARG A 34 -10.39 34.65 -20.19
C ARG A 34 -11.87 34.40 -20.52
N GLU A 35 -12.21 33.19 -20.94
CA GLU A 35 -13.60 32.76 -21.18
C GLU A 35 -14.32 32.39 -19.88
N ILE A 36 -13.56 31.93 -18.87
CA ILE A 36 -14.08 31.52 -17.56
C ILE A 36 -13.13 31.98 -16.43
N ASP A 37 -13.71 32.20 -15.26
CA ASP A 37 -12.94 32.47 -14.04
C ASP A 37 -12.65 31.17 -13.29
N ARG A 38 -11.42 31.06 -12.78
CA ARG A 38 -11.01 29.93 -11.94
C ARG A 38 -11.61 30.10 -10.54
N PRO A 39 -12.39 29.12 -10.03
CA PRO A 39 -12.91 29.19 -8.68
C PRO A 39 -11.77 29.31 -7.67
N PHE A 40 -11.92 30.22 -6.71
CA PHE A 40 -11.00 30.32 -5.58
C PHE A 40 -11.37 29.25 -4.56
N ARG A 41 -10.38 28.40 -4.23
CA ARG A 41 -10.49 27.43 -3.15
C ARG A 41 -9.53 27.86 -2.04
N ASP A 42 -10.10 28.38 -0.95
CA ASP A 42 -9.35 28.62 0.28
C ASP A 42 -8.93 27.28 0.89
N ASP A 43 -7.69 26.86 0.60
CA ASP A 43 -7.08 25.67 1.19
C ASP A 43 -5.79 26.07 1.93
N PRO A 44 -5.91 26.51 3.21
CA PRO A 44 -4.76 26.88 4.04
C PRO A 44 -3.68 25.79 4.14
N VAL A 45 -4.04 24.54 3.82
CA VAL A 45 -3.16 23.37 3.95
C VAL A 45 -2.37 23.14 2.69
N LEU A 46 -2.97 23.38 1.53
CA LEU A 46 -2.20 23.51 0.29
C LEU A 46 -1.17 24.65 0.40
N ASP A 47 -1.53 25.75 1.06
CA ASP A 47 -0.61 26.87 1.29
C ASP A 47 0.46 26.56 2.33
N ALA A 48 0.13 25.86 3.42
CA ALA A 48 1.11 25.33 4.37
C ALA A 48 2.08 24.33 3.70
N LEU A 49 1.59 23.45 2.83
CA LEU A 49 2.41 22.51 2.06
C LEU A 49 3.37 23.23 1.09
N LYS A 50 2.89 24.27 0.38
CA LYS A 50 3.77 25.13 -0.45
C LYS A 50 4.84 25.79 0.40
N GLN A 51 4.48 26.34 1.57
CA GLN A 51 5.42 26.97 2.48
C GLN A 51 6.49 25.97 2.95
N ARG A 52 6.10 24.75 3.33
CA ARG A 52 7.02 23.68 3.72
C ARG A 52 7.93 23.21 2.59
N GLY A 53 7.41 23.16 1.37
CA GLY A 53 8.21 22.88 0.17
C GLY A 53 9.34 23.90 0.04
N ARG A 54 9.02 25.20 0.15
CA ARG A 54 10.02 26.28 0.14
C ARG A 54 11.03 26.17 1.28
N GLU A 55 10.60 25.78 2.48
CA GLU A 55 11.50 25.59 3.61
C GLU A 55 12.45 24.39 3.43
N HIS A 56 11.95 23.29 2.87
CA HIS A 56 12.77 22.11 2.57
C HIS A 56 13.80 22.42 1.48
N GLU A 57 13.39 23.11 0.41
CA GLU A 57 14.26 23.63 -0.64
C GLU A 57 15.35 24.53 -0.04
N ALA A 58 14.96 25.52 0.78
CA ALA A 58 15.91 26.43 1.43
C ALA A 58 16.91 25.69 2.34
N LYS A 59 16.47 24.67 3.08
CA LYS A 59 17.36 23.81 3.89
C LYS A 59 18.33 23.04 3.00
N TYR A 60 17.88 22.51 1.87
CA TYR A 60 18.73 21.77 0.95
C TYR A 60 19.77 22.68 0.27
N VAL A 61 19.37 23.88 -0.16
CA VAL A 61 20.31 24.90 -0.68
C VAL A 61 21.37 25.26 0.36
N LYS A 62 20.98 25.43 1.64
CA LYS A 62 21.92 25.67 2.74
C LYS A 62 22.88 24.51 2.95
N PHE A 63 22.39 23.26 2.81
CA PHE A 63 23.22 22.07 2.85
C PHE A 63 24.25 22.03 1.72
N LEU A 64 23.85 22.34 0.49
CA LEU A 64 24.79 22.43 -0.65
C LEU A 64 25.87 23.51 -0.44
N LYS A 65 25.48 24.70 0.07
CA LYS A 65 26.44 25.75 0.46
C LYS A 65 27.45 25.26 1.50
N SER A 66 26.99 24.53 2.51
CA SER A 66 27.87 23.98 3.56
C SER A 66 28.88 22.95 3.03
N ARG A 67 28.61 22.36 1.86
CA ARG A 67 29.51 21.45 1.13
C ARG A 67 30.46 22.19 0.17
N GLY A 68 30.52 23.53 0.26
CA GLY A 68 31.43 24.35 -0.53
C GLY A 68 30.96 24.67 -1.95
N LYS A 69 29.68 24.42 -2.28
CA LYS A 69 29.12 24.73 -3.60
C LYS A 69 28.76 26.21 -3.73
N THR A 70 29.15 26.83 -4.84
CA THR A 70 28.69 28.18 -5.20
C THR A 70 27.22 28.15 -5.61
N THR A 71 26.43 29.15 -5.17
CA THR A 71 24.98 29.15 -5.41
C THR A 71 24.50 30.51 -5.87
N THR A 72 23.56 30.55 -6.81
CA THR A 72 22.83 31.77 -7.16
C THR A 72 21.33 31.52 -7.14
N ASP A 73 20.56 32.52 -6.72
CA ASP A 73 19.09 32.48 -6.72
C ASP A 73 18.56 33.27 -7.93
N SER A 74 17.76 32.58 -8.75
CA SER A 74 17.14 33.11 -9.96
C SER A 74 15.61 33.27 -9.83
N SER A 75 15.04 33.05 -8.63
CA SER A 75 13.59 33.12 -8.39
C SER A 75 12.93 34.46 -8.76
N ARG A 76 13.72 35.54 -8.89
CA ARG A 76 13.28 36.89 -9.30
C ARG A 76 13.88 37.36 -10.63
N LYS A 77 14.60 36.51 -11.37
CA LYS A 77 15.43 36.90 -12.51
C LYS A 77 14.91 36.28 -13.82
N THR A 78 15.34 36.84 -14.96
CA THR A 78 14.88 36.44 -16.30
C THR A 78 15.59 35.17 -16.78
N PHE A 79 15.13 34.62 -17.91
CA PHE A 79 15.80 33.48 -18.56
C PHE A 79 17.29 33.77 -18.85
N GLU A 80 17.61 35.01 -19.22
CA GLU A 80 18.97 35.46 -19.50
C GLU A 80 19.87 35.35 -18.26
N ALA A 81 19.36 35.66 -17.07
CA ALA A 81 20.13 35.52 -15.84
C ALA A 81 20.45 34.06 -15.50
N THR A 82 19.54 33.12 -15.80
CA THR A 82 19.80 31.68 -15.70
C THR A 82 20.92 31.28 -16.67
N LEU A 83 20.85 31.76 -17.92
CA LEU A 83 21.88 31.49 -18.93
C LEU A 83 23.26 32.02 -18.54
N ASP A 84 23.34 33.23 -18.00
CA ASP A 84 24.60 33.82 -17.55
C ASP A 84 25.21 33.02 -16.39
N ALA A 85 24.40 32.60 -15.43
CA ALA A 85 24.87 31.72 -14.35
C ALA A 85 25.38 30.36 -14.87
N MET A 86 24.76 29.80 -15.91
CA MET A 86 25.22 28.56 -16.55
C MET A 86 26.55 28.77 -17.32
N ARG A 87 26.72 29.92 -17.98
CA ARG A 87 27.97 30.31 -18.68
C ARG A 87 29.11 30.56 -17.71
N GLU A 88 28.84 31.15 -16.55
CA GLU A 88 29.81 31.35 -15.47
C GLU A 88 30.18 30.03 -14.77
N GLY A 89 29.37 28.98 -14.95
CA GLY A 89 29.60 27.68 -14.37
C GLY A 89 29.37 27.65 -12.86
N ILE A 90 28.37 28.39 -12.37
CA ILE A 90 27.91 28.35 -10.96
C ILE A 90 27.47 26.92 -10.60
N ASP A 91 27.86 26.42 -9.43
CA ASP A 91 27.60 25.02 -9.09
C ASP A 91 26.11 24.71 -8.91
N VAL A 92 25.34 25.62 -8.32
CA VAL A 92 23.92 25.46 -8.00
C VAL A 92 23.14 26.70 -8.42
N ILE A 93 22.16 26.55 -9.31
CA ILE A 93 21.25 27.63 -9.70
C ILE A 93 19.86 27.29 -9.15
N VAL A 94 19.39 28.09 -8.20
CA VAL A 94 18.11 27.89 -7.51
C VAL A 94 16.99 28.59 -8.27
N GLN A 95 15.87 27.90 -8.49
CA GLN A 95 14.68 28.40 -9.20
C GLN A 95 15.03 28.97 -10.59
N GLY A 96 15.91 28.28 -11.32
CA GLY A 96 16.42 28.72 -12.62
C GLY A 96 15.34 28.69 -13.69
N LYS A 97 14.88 29.84 -14.18
CA LYS A 97 13.90 29.89 -15.28
C LYS A 97 14.50 29.27 -16.54
N LEU A 98 13.82 28.26 -17.09
CA LEU A 98 14.10 27.63 -18.39
C LEU A 98 13.02 28.03 -19.38
N VAL A 99 13.39 28.48 -20.58
CA VAL A 99 12.44 28.83 -21.65
C VAL A 99 12.95 28.25 -22.96
N VAL A 100 12.12 27.43 -23.60
CA VAL A 100 12.37 26.94 -24.96
C VAL A 100 11.05 26.83 -25.70
N ASP A 101 10.99 27.39 -26.91
CA ASP A 101 9.76 27.46 -27.71
C ASP A 101 8.62 28.08 -26.87
N ASN A 102 7.45 27.44 -26.85
CA ASN A 102 6.26 27.82 -26.08
C ASN A 102 6.20 27.14 -24.70
N CYS A 103 7.34 26.70 -24.16
CA CYS A 103 7.42 25.99 -22.89
C CYS A 103 8.34 26.73 -21.89
N GLU A 104 7.89 26.79 -20.64
CA GLU A 104 8.69 27.33 -19.53
C GLU A 104 8.70 26.41 -18.31
N GLY A 105 9.81 26.45 -17.56
CA GLY A 105 9.98 25.65 -16.36
C GLY A 105 10.80 26.36 -15.30
N PHE A 106 10.53 26.01 -14.04
CA PHE A 106 11.23 26.51 -12.86
C PHE A 106 11.61 25.29 -12.02
N PRO A 107 12.67 24.55 -12.40
CA PRO A 107 13.24 23.55 -11.50
C PRO A 107 13.70 24.20 -10.20
N ASP A 108 13.50 23.51 -9.08
CA ASP A 108 13.97 24.00 -7.78
C ASP A 108 15.49 24.25 -7.83
N ILE A 109 16.25 23.33 -8.43
CA ILE A 109 17.69 23.43 -8.56
C ILE A 109 18.17 22.92 -9.93
N LEU A 110 19.10 23.65 -10.55
CA LEU A 110 20.01 23.15 -11.57
C LEU A 110 21.38 22.91 -10.92
N ILE A 111 21.87 21.66 -10.98
CA ILE A 111 23.16 21.26 -10.41
C ILE A 111 24.19 21.08 -11.52
N LYS A 112 25.37 21.67 -11.35
CA LYS A 112 26.49 21.51 -12.28
C LYS A 112 27.14 20.14 -12.12
N VAL A 113 27.36 19.46 -13.24
CA VAL A 113 28.06 18.18 -13.34
C VAL A 113 29.11 18.22 -14.45
N GLU A 114 30.06 17.29 -14.40
CA GLU A 114 31.05 17.13 -15.47
C GLU A 114 30.39 16.60 -16.76
N GLY A 115 30.82 17.14 -17.90
CA GLY A 115 30.32 16.72 -19.21
C GLY A 115 30.39 17.83 -20.24
N GLN A 116 30.51 17.47 -21.53
CA GLN A 116 30.53 18.47 -22.60
C GLN A 116 29.14 19.08 -22.82
N SER A 117 29.08 20.41 -22.94
CA SER A 117 27.90 21.15 -23.38
C SER A 117 28.33 22.40 -24.14
N ARG A 118 27.37 23.21 -24.61
CA ARG A 118 27.68 24.52 -25.21
C ARG A 118 28.40 25.49 -24.26
N PHE A 119 28.38 25.23 -22.96
CA PHE A 119 29.04 26.04 -21.94
C PHE A 119 30.48 25.60 -21.64
N GLY A 120 30.96 24.51 -22.25
CA GLY A 120 32.33 23.98 -22.08
C GLY A 120 32.35 22.58 -21.48
N ASN A 121 33.25 22.34 -20.52
CA ASN A 121 33.50 21.02 -19.92
C ASN A 121 32.52 20.64 -18.78
N TRP A 122 31.44 21.40 -18.62
CA TRP A 122 30.36 21.08 -17.68
C TRP A 122 28.99 21.18 -18.35
N ARG A 123 28.01 20.55 -17.72
CA ARG A 123 26.59 20.66 -18.04
C ARG A 123 25.78 20.72 -16.75
N TYR A 124 24.47 20.92 -16.87
CA TYR A 124 23.55 20.94 -15.75
C TYR A 124 22.56 19.78 -15.80
N GLU A 125 22.16 19.34 -14.63
CA GLU A 125 21.09 18.39 -14.38
C GLU A 125 20.04 19.00 -13.47
N VAL A 126 18.81 18.48 -13.52
CA VAL A 126 17.68 19.03 -12.79
C VAL A 126 17.50 18.30 -11.45
N GLN A 127 17.28 19.07 -10.38
CA GLN A 127 16.85 18.55 -9.09
C GLN A 127 15.56 19.24 -8.64
N ASP A 128 14.63 18.46 -8.10
CA ASP A 128 13.36 18.95 -7.57
C ASP A 128 13.16 18.43 -6.15
N THR A 129 12.80 19.31 -5.24
CA THR A 129 12.68 18.98 -3.82
C THR A 129 11.24 18.56 -3.50
N LYS A 130 11.09 17.48 -2.72
CA LYS A 130 9.78 16.89 -2.40
C LYS A 130 9.73 16.46 -0.95
N LEU A 131 8.64 16.81 -0.27
CA LEU A 131 8.39 16.40 1.12
C LEU A 131 8.04 14.91 1.25
N SER A 132 7.48 14.30 0.20
CA SER A 132 7.11 12.89 0.20
C SER A 132 8.34 12.00 -0.01
N ARG A 133 8.37 10.85 0.69
CA ARG A 133 9.43 9.84 0.54
C ARG A 133 9.22 8.89 -0.65
N ASN A 134 8.06 8.97 -1.29
CA ASN A 134 7.75 8.18 -2.48
C ASN A 134 7.67 9.13 -3.68
N THR A 135 8.51 8.89 -4.67
CA THR A 135 8.48 9.66 -5.91
C THR A 135 7.21 9.36 -6.70
N LYS A 136 6.35 10.38 -6.87
CA LYS A 136 5.13 10.29 -7.67
C LYS A 136 5.45 10.34 -9.17
N THR A 137 4.67 9.63 -9.99
CA THR A 137 4.78 9.68 -11.46
C THR A 137 4.71 11.10 -12.02
N THR A 138 3.90 11.97 -11.44
CA THR A 138 3.80 13.38 -11.86
C THR A 138 5.10 14.15 -11.64
N THR A 139 5.86 13.84 -10.58
CA THR A 139 7.18 14.43 -10.32
C THR A 139 8.18 13.99 -11.39
N ILE A 140 8.17 12.71 -11.77
CA ILE A 140 9.02 12.18 -12.85
C ILE A 140 8.72 12.89 -14.17
N ILE A 141 7.44 13.04 -14.53
CA ILE A 141 7.02 13.73 -15.75
C ILE A 141 7.46 15.21 -15.73
N GLN A 142 7.34 15.89 -14.59
CA GLN A 142 7.81 17.26 -14.40
C GLN A 142 9.33 17.38 -14.59
N LEU A 143 10.11 16.47 -13.99
CA LEU A 143 11.57 16.47 -14.13
C LEU A 143 12.02 16.12 -15.56
N CYS A 144 11.32 15.21 -16.24
CA CYS A 144 11.53 14.96 -17.67
C CYS A 144 11.25 16.22 -18.49
N PHE A 145 10.20 16.98 -18.14
CA PHE A 145 9.87 18.24 -18.79
C PHE A 145 10.98 19.27 -18.67
N TYR A 146 11.50 19.49 -17.46
CA TYR A 146 12.62 20.40 -17.24
C TYR A 146 13.89 19.92 -17.91
N SER A 147 14.18 18.63 -17.86
CA SER A 147 15.36 18.02 -18.50
C SER A 147 15.34 18.16 -20.02
N ASP A 148 14.18 18.04 -20.65
CA ASP A 148 13.98 18.25 -22.09
C ASP A 148 14.19 19.72 -22.50
N LEU A 149 13.71 20.68 -21.69
CA LEU A 149 14.04 22.10 -21.91
C LEU A 149 15.55 22.36 -21.75
N LEU A 150 16.15 21.77 -20.71
CA LEU A 150 17.56 21.93 -20.41
C LEU A 150 18.46 21.33 -21.51
N GLU A 151 18.10 20.16 -22.05
CA GLU A 151 18.79 19.51 -23.17
C GLU A 151 18.92 20.45 -24.38
N LYS A 152 17.81 21.14 -24.73
CA LYS A 152 17.82 22.13 -25.82
C LYS A 152 18.62 23.39 -25.48
N ILE A 153 18.57 23.85 -24.23
CA ILE A 153 19.28 25.06 -23.79
C ILE A 153 20.79 24.86 -23.80
N GLN A 154 21.28 23.71 -23.32
CA GLN A 154 22.72 23.45 -23.19
C GLN A 154 23.32 22.67 -24.37
N GLU A 155 22.49 22.27 -25.34
CA GLU A 155 22.83 21.47 -26.52
C GLU A 155 23.49 20.13 -26.18
N ALA A 156 23.15 19.58 -25.01
CA ALA A 156 23.62 18.29 -24.53
C ALA A 156 22.59 17.65 -23.59
N PRO A 157 22.33 16.33 -23.70
CA PRO A 157 21.34 15.66 -22.86
C PRO A 157 21.82 15.60 -21.41
N PRO A 158 20.97 15.97 -20.43
CA PRO A 158 21.17 15.58 -19.04
C PRO A 158 20.89 14.07 -18.93
N PRO A 159 21.89 13.24 -18.59
CA PRO A 159 21.70 11.79 -18.51
C PRO A 159 20.75 11.43 -17.37
N GLU A 160 20.77 12.22 -16.30
CA GLU A 160 20.07 11.98 -15.05
C GLU A 160 19.29 13.22 -14.60
N PHE A 161 18.31 12.99 -13.74
CA PHE A 161 17.65 14.00 -12.92
C PHE A 161 17.37 13.43 -11.54
N HIS A 162 17.14 14.31 -10.56
CA HIS A 162 17.08 13.90 -9.16
C HIS A 162 15.85 14.42 -8.41
N VAL A 163 15.34 13.57 -7.52
CA VAL A 163 14.34 13.95 -6.52
C VAL A 163 15.02 14.01 -5.16
N VAL A 164 14.93 15.16 -4.51
CA VAL A 164 15.54 15.40 -3.19
C VAL A 164 14.44 15.35 -2.14
N MET A 165 14.60 14.44 -1.17
CA MET A 165 13.62 14.14 -0.13
C MET A 165 14.22 14.30 1.27
N PRO A 166 13.39 14.40 2.32
CA PRO A 166 13.85 14.28 3.70
C PRO A 166 14.55 12.93 3.94
N GLY A 167 15.76 12.97 4.52
CA GLY A 167 16.49 11.76 4.90
C GLY A 167 16.06 11.19 6.26
N ASP A 168 16.61 10.02 6.61
CA ASP A 168 16.16 9.22 7.76
C ASP A 168 16.59 9.74 9.13
N CYS A 169 17.68 10.51 9.19
CA CYS A 169 18.27 10.96 10.46
C CYS A 169 18.96 12.31 10.33
N PRO A 170 19.24 13.01 11.46
CA PRO A 170 19.95 14.29 11.43
C PRO A 170 21.31 14.25 10.73
N GLU A 171 22.00 13.12 10.77
CA GLU A 171 23.30 12.90 10.12
C GLU A 171 23.19 12.75 8.60
N GLN A 172 22.02 12.33 8.10
CA GLN A 172 21.68 12.23 6.68
C GLN A 172 20.37 13.00 6.44
N PRO A 173 20.41 14.34 6.43
CA PRO A 173 19.20 15.15 6.41
C PRO A 173 18.42 15.11 5.08
N PHE A 174 19.05 14.62 4.01
CA PHE A 174 18.45 14.50 2.69
C PHE A 174 18.74 13.13 2.07
N GLN A 175 17.74 12.57 1.39
CA GLN A 175 17.85 11.41 0.54
C GLN A 175 17.67 11.87 -0.92
N ILE A 176 18.57 11.46 -1.80
CA ILE A 176 18.50 11.83 -3.22
C ILE A 176 18.22 10.56 -4.02
N GLU A 177 17.11 10.54 -4.72
CA GLU A 177 16.82 9.51 -5.73
C GLU A 177 17.22 10.02 -7.10
N THR A 178 17.95 9.19 -7.84
CA THR A 178 18.46 9.49 -9.18
C THR A 178 17.76 8.61 -10.19
N TYR A 179 17.37 9.22 -11.31
CA TYR A 179 16.67 8.57 -12.41
C TYR A 179 17.35 8.89 -13.73
N THR A 180 17.40 7.91 -14.64
CA THR A 180 17.94 8.13 -15.99
C THR A 180 16.86 8.68 -16.91
N LEU A 181 17.15 9.76 -17.64
CA LEU A 181 16.18 10.36 -18.56
C LEU A 181 15.71 9.37 -19.64
N THR A 182 16.62 8.51 -20.13
CA THR A 182 16.35 7.53 -21.17
C THR A 182 15.25 6.54 -20.81
N ASP A 183 15.13 6.18 -19.52
CA ASP A 183 14.11 5.23 -19.04
C ASP A 183 12.68 5.77 -19.23
N PHE A 184 12.53 7.10 -19.27
CA PHE A 184 11.24 7.78 -19.33
C PHE A 184 11.00 8.56 -20.63
N LYS A 185 12.05 8.83 -21.42
CA LYS A 185 12.01 9.74 -22.59
C LYS A 185 10.92 9.37 -23.60
N ALA A 186 10.73 8.08 -23.88
CA ALA A 186 9.69 7.61 -24.81
C ALA A 186 8.27 7.89 -24.30
N TYR A 187 8.00 7.54 -23.03
CA TYR A 187 6.69 7.76 -22.41
C TYR A 187 6.39 9.25 -22.23
N TYR A 188 7.35 10.02 -21.73
CA TYR A 188 7.25 11.48 -21.63
C TYR A 188 7.01 12.14 -23.00
N GLY A 189 7.76 11.75 -24.02
CA GLY A 189 7.60 12.26 -25.38
C GLY A 189 6.21 11.99 -25.96
N PHE A 190 5.67 10.78 -25.72
CA PHE A 190 4.30 10.43 -26.09
C PHE A 190 3.26 11.32 -25.38
N ILE A 191 3.38 11.51 -24.07
CA ILE A 191 2.45 12.35 -23.30
C ILE A 191 2.54 13.81 -23.75
N LYS A 192 3.75 14.38 -23.87
CA LYS A 192 3.96 15.76 -24.30
C LYS A 192 3.36 16.00 -25.68
N SER A 193 3.60 15.10 -26.63
CA SER A 193 3.06 15.21 -27.99
C SER A 193 1.53 15.26 -27.96
N ARG A 194 0.89 14.34 -27.22
CA ARG A 194 -0.57 14.34 -27.08
C ARG A 194 -1.13 15.58 -26.39
N PHE A 195 -0.42 16.10 -25.38
CA PHE A 195 -0.80 17.34 -24.71
C PHE A 195 -0.75 18.52 -25.69
N ILE A 196 0.36 18.69 -26.42
CA ILE A 196 0.53 19.78 -27.39
C ILE A 196 -0.50 19.66 -28.53
N GLU A 197 -0.71 18.46 -29.08
CA GLU A 197 -1.77 18.20 -30.06
C GLU A 197 -3.15 18.59 -29.51
N SER A 198 -3.47 18.20 -28.27
CA SER A 198 -4.74 18.52 -27.61
C SER A 198 -4.93 20.03 -27.37
N MET A 199 -3.85 20.80 -27.20
CA MET A 199 -3.93 22.24 -26.96
C MET A 199 -3.98 23.04 -28.26
N ASN A 200 -3.31 22.57 -29.31
CA ASN A 200 -3.30 23.19 -30.64
C ASN A 200 -4.55 22.86 -31.46
N ALA A 201 -5.20 21.73 -31.20
CA ALA A 201 -6.46 21.39 -31.84
C ALA A 201 -7.63 22.31 -31.43
N SER A 202 -8.72 22.25 -32.18
CA SER A 202 -10.01 22.81 -31.74
C SER A 202 -10.35 22.28 -30.33
N PRO A 203 -10.97 23.09 -29.46
CA PRO A 203 -11.28 22.69 -28.08
C PRO A 203 -11.89 21.29 -28.05
N LEU A 204 -11.22 20.37 -27.35
CA LEU A 204 -11.73 19.02 -27.22
C LEU A 204 -13.04 19.10 -26.42
N SER A 205 -14.10 18.53 -26.99
CA SER A 205 -15.31 18.28 -26.20
C SER A 205 -14.95 17.27 -25.12
N THR A 206 -14.97 17.72 -23.86
CA THR A 206 -14.62 16.90 -22.70
C THR A 206 -15.74 16.99 -21.67
N TYR A 207 -15.88 15.94 -20.87
CA TYR A 207 -16.86 15.88 -19.79
C TYR A 207 -16.15 15.80 -18.42
N PRO A 208 -16.70 16.39 -17.35
CA PRO A 208 -16.12 16.38 -16.00
C PRO A 208 -16.25 15.02 -15.27
N ASP A 209 -15.79 13.92 -15.88
CA ASP A 209 -15.70 12.62 -15.20
C ASP A 209 -14.90 12.75 -13.89
N GLU A 210 -15.37 12.10 -12.83
CA GLU A 210 -14.66 12.09 -11.56
C GLU A 210 -13.34 11.30 -11.64
N VAL A 211 -12.27 11.88 -11.11
CA VAL A 211 -10.91 11.32 -11.12
C VAL A 211 -10.24 11.63 -9.78
N ALA A 212 -9.18 10.89 -9.42
CA ALA A 212 -8.46 11.09 -8.15
C ALA A 212 -7.98 12.54 -7.94
N HIS A 213 -7.67 13.27 -9.03
CA HIS A 213 -7.26 14.67 -9.00
C HIS A 213 -8.34 15.63 -8.49
N CYS A 214 -9.63 15.25 -8.55
CA CYS A 214 -10.76 16.07 -8.09
C CYS A 214 -10.62 16.52 -6.62
N SER A 215 -10.00 15.71 -5.77
CA SER A 215 -9.77 16.00 -4.35
C SER A 215 -9.03 17.32 -4.10
N ILE A 216 -8.11 17.70 -4.99
CA ILE A 216 -7.27 18.91 -4.90
C ILE A 216 -7.53 19.92 -6.01
N CYS A 217 -8.42 19.60 -6.95
CA CYS A 217 -8.70 20.43 -8.11
C CYS A 217 -9.52 21.68 -7.73
N ASN A 218 -9.16 22.84 -8.28
CA ASN A 218 -9.91 24.09 -8.08
C ASN A 218 -11.20 24.14 -8.90
N TRP A 219 -11.29 23.35 -9.98
CA TRP A 219 -12.47 23.31 -10.85
C TRP A 219 -13.58 22.41 -10.30
N TRP A 220 -13.36 21.72 -9.18
CA TRP A 220 -14.28 20.69 -8.68
C TRP A 220 -15.72 21.19 -8.53
N SER A 221 -15.94 22.39 -7.98
CA SER A 221 -17.29 22.93 -7.78
C SER A 221 -18.05 23.17 -9.09
N LEU A 222 -17.35 23.64 -10.13
CA LEU A 222 -17.91 23.82 -11.47
C LEU A 222 -18.26 22.47 -12.10
N CYS A 223 -17.32 21.52 -12.03
CA CYS A 223 -17.49 20.15 -12.51
C CYS A 223 -18.66 19.44 -11.79
N ASP A 224 -18.75 19.57 -10.47
CA ASP A 224 -19.80 18.94 -9.66
C ASP A 224 -21.17 19.50 -10.00
N LYS A 225 -21.26 20.83 -10.11
CA LYS A 225 -22.50 21.49 -10.55
C LYS A 225 -22.95 20.96 -11.91
N GLN A 226 -22.06 20.90 -12.90
CA GLN A 226 -22.40 20.38 -14.22
C GLN A 226 -22.92 18.94 -14.14
N ARG A 227 -22.24 18.05 -13.40
CA ARG A 227 -22.69 16.66 -13.24
C ARG A 227 -24.07 16.54 -12.59
N ARG A 228 -24.41 17.43 -11.66
CA ARG A 228 -25.74 17.50 -11.03
C ARG A 228 -26.79 18.02 -11.99
N ASP A 229 -26.49 19.08 -12.72
CA ASP A 229 -27.38 19.67 -13.72
C ASP A 229 -27.68 18.66 -14.86
N ASP A 230 -26.68 17.88 -15.26
CA ASP A 230 -26.78 16.85 -16.31
C ASP A 230 -27.39 15.53 -15.82
N ASP A 231 -27.77 15.43 -14.53
CA ASP A 231 -28.25 14.21 -13.88
C ASP A 231 -27.34 12.99 -14.12
N HIS A 232 -26.02 13.21 -14.04
CA HIS A 232 -25.04 12.24 -14.50
C HIS A 232 -25.03 10.96 -13.66
N LEU A 233 -24.80 9.83 -14.32
CA LEU A 233 -24.78 8.51 -13.68
C LEU A 233 -23.78 8.38 -12.54
N CYS A 234 -22.67 9.11 -12.53
CA CYS A 234 -21.67 9.03 -11.45
C CYS A 234 -22.22 9.38 -10.06
N LEU A 235 -23.40 10.01 -9.98
CA LEU A 235 -24.10 10.26 -8.72
C LEU A 235 -24.69 8.97 -8.11
N VAL A 236 -24.82 7.88 -8.89
CA VAL A 236 -25.28 6.58 -8.40
C VAL A 236 -24.19 5.96 -7.55
N ALA A 237 -24.51 5.66 -6.28
CA ALA A 237 -23.53 5.12 -5.34
C ALA A 237 -22.93 3.80 -5.86
N GLY A 238 -21.60 3.72 -5.82
CA GLY A 238 -20.82 2.56 -6.23
C GLY A 238 -20.80 2.28 -7.75
N ILE A 239 -21.35 3.13 -8.60
CA ILE A 239 -21.27 2.90 -10.05
C ILE A 239 -19.84 3.16 -10.56
N HIS A 240 -19.37 2.29 -11.45
CA HIS A 240 -18.03 2.42 -12.04
C HIS A 240 -18.09 3.00 -13.46
N LYS A 241 -16.99 3.60 -13.91
CA LYS A 241 -16.88 4.21 -15.25
C LYS A 241 -17.22 3.24 -16.38
N SER A 242 -16.78 1.98 -16.29
CA SER A 242 -17.10 0.94 -17.27
C SER A 242 -18.60 0.66 -17.38
N GLN A 243 -19.33 0.70 -16.25
CA GLN A 243 -20.79 0.55 -16.24
C GLN A 243 -21.48 1.78 -16.85
N ILE A 244 -20.98 2.98 -16.57
CA ILE A 244 -21.49 4.23 -17.18
C ILE A 244 -21.35 4.18 -18.70
N GLU A 245 -20.19 3.76 -19.21
CA GLU A 245 -19.95 3.64 -20.65
C GLU A 245 -20.91 2.64 -21.31
N GLU A 246 -21.20 1.52 -20.65
CA GLU A 246 -22.13 0.52 -21.15
C GLU A 246 -23.59 1.01 -21.13
N LEU A 247 -24.01 1.70 -20.07
CA LEU A 247 -25.34 2.29 -19.99
C LEU A 247 -25.55 3.39 -21.05
N LYS A 248 -24.50 4.17 -21.35
CA LYS A 248 -24.53 5.17 -22.43
C LYS A 248 -24.76 4.53 -23.81
N LYS A 249 -24.22 3.33 -24.08
CA LYS A 249 -24.51 2.58 -25.33
C LYS A 249 -25.96 2.10 -25.42
N GLN A 250 -26.65 2.01 -24.29
CA GLN A 250 -28.06 1.62 -24.20
C GLN A 250 -29.01 2.82 -24.10
N ASP A 251 -28.53 4.04 -24.37
CA ASP A 251 -29.27 5.30 -24.25
C ASP A 251 -29.76 5.62 -22.82
N LEU A 252 -29.11 5.04 -21.79
CA LEU A 252 -29.39 5.27 -20.37
C LEU A 252 -28.33 6.17 -19.74
N ALA A 253 -28.19 7.40 -20.24
CA ALA A 253 -27.06 8.28 -19.89
C ALA A 253 -27.23 9.06 -18.57
N THR A 254 -28.41 9.05 -17.96
CA THR A 254 -28.73 9.81 -16.73
C THR A 254 -29.18 8.89 -15.59
N LEU A 255 -28.99 9.31 -14.34
CA LEU A 255 -29.49 8.58 -13.17
C LEU A 255 -30.99 8.32 -13.27
N THR A 256 -31.78 9.32 -13.66
CA THR A 256 -33.24 9.18 -13.82
C THR A 256 -33.59 8.17 -14.90
N SER A 257 -32.96 8.23 -16.08
CA SER A 257 -33.22 7.27 -17.16
C SER A 257 -32.89 5.84 -16.74
N PHE A 258 -31.75 5.64 -16.06
CA PHE A 258 -31.31 4.33 -15.60
C PHE A 258 -32.23 3.77 -14.51
N ALA A 259 -32.60 4.58 -13.52
CA ALA A 259 -33.51 4.21 -12.45
C ALA A 259 -34.89 3.78 -12.99
N LEU A 260 -35.45 4.53 -13.94
CA LEU A 260 -36.78 4.30 -14.48
C LEU A 260 -36.83 3.27 -15.63
N ALA A 261 -35.69 2.83 -16.14
CA ALA A 261 -35.64 1.83 -17.20
C ALA A 261 -36.35 0.53 -16.77
N LYS A 262 -37.29 0.07 -17.61
CA LYS A 262 -38.04 -1.18 -17.37
C LYS A 262 -37.14 -2.40 -17.56
N GLU A 263 -36.29 -2.35 -18.58
CA GLU A 263 -35.33 -3.40 -18.91
C GLU A 263 -33.97 -2.78 -19.18
N ILE A 264 -32.93 -3.47 -18.72
CA ILE A 264 -31.52 -3.17 -19.01
C ILE A 264 -30.93 -4.39 -19.73
N LYS A 265 -30.17 -4.19 -20.80
CA LYS A 265 -29.54 -5.31 -21.52
C LYS A 265 -28.30 -5.77 -20.77
N PRO A 266 -27.94 -7.06 -20.83
CA PRO A 266 -26.66 -7.55 -20.33
C PRO A 266 -25.50 -6.73 -20.91
N PRO A 267 -24.54 -6.30 -20.08
CA PRO A 267 -23.41 -5.51 -20.54
C PRO A 267 -22.49 -6.35 -21.42
N GLU A 268 -21.90 -5.76 -22.47
CA GLU A 268 -20.84 -6.41 -23.26
C GLU A 268 -19.60 -6.75 -22.38
N ARG A 269 -19.34 -5.92 -21.36
CA ARG A 269 -18.25 -6.09 -20.39
C ARG A 269 -18.76 -5.81 -18.98
N GLY A 270 -18.52 -6.75 -18.07
CA GLY A 270 -18.91 -6.64 -16.66
C GLY A 270 -20.06 -7.57 -16.28
N ASN A 271 -20.48 -7.50 -15.01
CA ASN A 271 -21.47 -8.42 -14.44
C ASN A 271 -22.89 -7.82 -14.51
N TYR A 272 -23.82 -8.55 -15.11
CA TYR A 272 -25.21 -8.12 -15.29
C TYR A 272 -25.97 -7.96 -13.96
N GLU A 273 -25.75 -8.85 -12.99
CA GLU A 273 -26.41 -8.79 -11.69
C GLU A 273 -25.92 -7.60 -10.86
N ILE A 274 -24.63 -7.23 -10.97
CA ILE A 274 -24.11 -6.00 -10.35
C ILE A 274 -24.79 -4.78 -10.98
N LEU A 275 -24.95 -4.77 -12.31
CA LEU A 275 -25.63 -3.67 -13.00
C LEU A 275 -27.10 -3.52 -12.54
N LYS A 276 -27.82 -4.63 -12.33
CA LYS A 276 -29.16 -4.61 -11.72
C LYS A 276 -29.17 -4.07 -10.30
N LYS A 277 -28.20 -4.46 -9.46
CA LYS A 277 -28.05 -3.89 -8.11
C LYS A 277 -27.84 -2.36 -8.18
N ARG A 278 -27.02 -1.87 -9.12
CA ARG A 278 -26.86 -0.43 -9.36
C ARG A 278 -28.12 0.25 -9.84
N GLN A 279 -28.96 -0.43 -10.62
CA GLN A 279 -30.26 0.10 -11.00
C GLN A 279 -31.18 0.26 -9.78
N GLN A 280 -31.18 -0.70 -8.86
CA GLN A 280 -31.93 -0.59 -7.60
C GLN A 280 -31.41 0.58 -6.74
N GLN A 281 -30.09 0.74 -6.64
CA GLN A 281 -29.45 1.88 -5.97
C GLN A 281 -29.91 3.22 -6.59
N ALA A 282 -29.89 3.33 -7.92
CA ALA A 282 -30.36 4.52 -8.64
C ALA A 282 -31.85 4.82 -8.36
N ARG A 283 -32.70 3.78 -8.29
CA ARG A 283 -34.13 3.94 -7.93
C ARG A 283 -34.31 4.51 -6.53
N ILE A 284 -33.60 3.98 -5.53
CA ILE A 284 -33.72 4.48 -4.15
C ILE A 284 -33.17 5.90 -4.02
N GLN A 285 -32.07 6.22 -4.70
CA GLN A 285 -31.56 7.60 -4.74
C GLN A 285 -32.54 8.55 -5.41
N LEU A 286 -33.16 8.14 -6.52
CA LEU A 286 -34.20 8.93 -7.18
C LEU A 286 -35.42 9.14 -6.28
N ASP A 287 -35.87 8.09 -5.58
CA ASP A 287 -36.99 8.16 -4.64
C ASP A 287 -36.71 9.09 -3.46
N GLY A 288 -35.45 9.23 -3.03
CA GLY A 288 -35.05 10.12 -1.95
C GLY A 288 -34.79 11.57 -2.37
N ARG A 289 -34.65 11.86 -3.67
CA ARG A 289 -34.36 13.22 -4.15
C ARG A 289 -35.49 14.19 -3.80
N GLY A 290 -35.12 15.34 -3.24
CA GLY A 290 -36.05 16.42 -2.90
C GLY A 290 -36.93 16.14 -1.68
N LYS A 291 -36.70 15.04 -0.94
CA LYS A 291 -37.37 14.76 0.33
C LYS A 291 -36.52 15.25 1.50
N ASP A 292 -37.19 15.74 2.54
CA ASP A 292 -36.53 16.11 3.80
C ASP A 292 -35.99 14.88 4.55
N ASN A 293 -36.64 13.72 4.37
CA ASN A 293 -36.22 12.44 4.94
C ASN A 293 -35.58 11.54 3.88
N LEU A 294 -34.42 10.97 4.22
CA LEU A 294 -33.77 9.95 3.39
C LEU A 294 -34.61 8.67 3.35
N VAL A 295 -34.47 7.92 2.25
CA VAL A 295 -35.19 6.67 2.00
C VAL A 295 -34.20 5.52 1.99
N HIS A 296 -34.60 4.37 2.53
CA HIS A 296 -33.82 3.14 2.46
C HIS A 296 -34.72 1.92 2.22
N LYS A 297 -34.10 0.83 1.77
CA LYS A 297 -34.70 -0.52 1.69
C LYS A 297 -33.68 -1.57 2.12
N HIS A 298 -34.16 -2.70 2.63
CA HIS A 298 -33.32 -3.85 2.93
C HIS A 298 -32.95 -4.62 1.66
N VAL A 299 -31.72 -5.14 1.62
CA VAL A 299 -31.26 -6.05 0.57
C VAL A 299 -31.83 -7.45 0.84
N LEU A 300 -32.46 -8.04 -0.17
CA LEU A 300 -33.03 -9.40 -0.10
C LEU A 300 -32.50 -10.25 -1.28
N PRO A 301 -32.32 -11.58 -1.09
CA PRO A 301 -32.61 -12.36 0.12
C PRO A 301 -31.62 -12.10 1.27
N ILE A 302 -32.03 -12.41 2.50
CA ILE A 302 -31.16 -12.39 3.68
C ILE A 302 -30.26 -13.62 3.62
N GLU A 303 -28.95 -13.40 3.54
CA GLU A 303 -27.93 -14.44 3.44
C GLU A 303 -27.19 -14.59 4.78
N ASP A 304 -26.92 -15.83 5.20
CA ASP A 304 -26.16 -16.13 6.41
C ASP A 304 -24.79 -15.44 6.39
N LYS A 305 -24.32 -14.98 7.57
CA LYS A 305 -23.06 -14.25 7.77
C LYS A 305 -22.89 -12.96 6.97
N ARG A 306 -23.96 -12.43 6.37
CA ARG A 306 -23.96 -11.16 5.63
C ARG A 306 -24.98 -10.17 6.16
N GLY A 307 -24.73 -8.89 5.92
CA GLY A 307 -25.58 -7.79 6.36
C GLY A 307 -25.91 -7.89 7.84
N PHE A 308 -27.20 -7.91 8.17
CA PHE A 308 -27.66 -8.01 9.57
C PHE A 308 -27.21 -9.27 10.30
N ASN A 309 -26.86 -10.37 9.61
CA ASN A 309 -26.36 -11.60 10.25
C ASN A 309 -24.92 -11.46 10.77
N ARG A 310 -24.23 -10.35 10.50
CA ARG A 310 -22.90 -10.05 11.06
C ARG A 310 -22.95 -9.32 12.40
N LEU A 311 -24.12 -8.82 12.81
CA LEU A 311 -24.27 -8.08 14.07
C LEU A 311 -24.35 -9.06 15.24
N PRO A 312 -23.38 -9.05 16.18
CA PRO A 312 -23.47 -9.83 17.41
C PRO A 312 -24.60 -9.31 18.32
N GLU A 313 -24.89 -10.06 19.38
CA GLU A 313 -25.85 -9.59 20.38
C GLU A 313 -25.27 -8.36 21.12
N PRO A 314 -26.00 -7.23 21.23
CA PRO A 314 -25.51 -6.06 21.93
C PRO A 314 -25.14 -6.35 23.37
N SER A 315 -24.00 -5.82 23.81
CA SER A 315 -23.48 -5.96 25.18
C SER A 315 -23.34 -4.60 25.85
N PRO A 316 -23.65 -4.47 27.16
CA PRO A 316 -23.36 -3.24 27.92
C PRO A 316 -21.86 -2.86 27.91
N GLY A 317 -21.00 -3.83 27.62
CA GLY A 317 -19.56 -3.64 27.50
C GLY A 317 -19.09 -3.11 26.15
N ASP A 318 -19.97 -2.98 25.15
CA ASP A 318 -19.62 -2.59 23.78
C ASP A 318 -18.91 -1.24 23.72
N ILE A 319 -17.98 -1.14 22.77
CA ILE A 319 -17.18 0.06 22.52
C ILE A 319 -17.19 0.44 21.04
N TYR A 320 -17.02 1.72 20.77
CA TYR A 320 -16.99 2.29 19.41
C TYR A 320 -15.67 3.04 19.25
N LEU A 321 -14.82 2.55 18.34
CA LEU A 321 -13.45 3.00 18.13
C LEU A 321 -13.36 3.84 16.85
N ASP A 322 -12.74 5.01 16.96
CA ASP A 322 -12.35 5.84 15.82
C ASP A 322 -10.90 6.34 16.01
N ILE A 323 -10.12 6.40 14.93
CA ILE A 323 -8.70 6.77 14.97
C ILE A 323 -8.41 7.86 13.95
N GLU A 324 -7.76 8.93 14.41
CA GLU A 324 -7.23 9.98 13.55
C GLU A 324 -5.73 9.81 13.36
N GLY A 325 -5.27 9.91 12.12
CA GLY A 325 -3.87 9.73 11.78
C GLY A 325 -3.41 10.52 10.56
N ASP A 326 -2.11 10.69 10.47
CA ASP A 326 -1.39 11.40 9.43
C ASP A 326 -0.53 10.41 8.63
N ALA A 327 -0.98 10.07 7.42
CA ALA A 327 -0.26 9.18 6.51
C ALA A 327 1.11 9.74 6.06
N PHE A 328 1.36 11.05 6.23
CA PHE A 328 2.55 11.75 5.74
C PHE A 328 3.53 12.15 6.83
N PHE A 329 3.32 11.70 8.07
CA PHE A 329 4.22 12.00 9.17
C PHE A 329 5.64 11.46 8.90
N PRO A 330 6.71 12.16 9.34
CA PRO A 330 8.08 11.66 9.18
C PRO A 330 8.26 10.24 9.71
N GLY A 331 8.73 9.34 8.85
CA GLY A 331 8.91 7.92 9.15
C GLY A 331 7.69 7.02 8.88
N GLY A 332 6.60 7.53 8.28
CA GLY A 332 5.41 6.75 7.89
C GLY A 332 4.14 7.22 8.59
N SER A 333 3.01 6.50 8.43
CA SER A 333 1.73 6.81 9.10
C SER A 333 1.91 7.05 10.60
N PHE A 334 1.27 8.07 11.16
CA PHE A 334 1.28 8.41 12.59
C PHE A 334 -0.12 8.67 13.13
N GLU A 335 -0.48 7.99 14.21
CA GLU A 335 -1.80 8.02 14.81
C GLU A 335 -1.77 8.91 16.04
N TYR A 336 -2.39 10.08 15.92
CA TYR A 336 -2.26 11.13 16.92
C TYR A 336 -3.43 11.20 17.90
N LEU A 337 -4.57 10.59 17.57
CA LEU A 337 -5.74 10.56 18.44
C LEU A 337 -6.52 9.25 18.27
N PHE A 338 -6.71 8.54 19.39
CA PHE A 338 -7.59 7.38 19.50
C PHE A 338 -8.81 7.75 20.34
N GLY A 339 -10.01 7.59 19.77
CA GLY A 339 -11.29 7.83 20.42
C GLY A 339 -12.03 6.55 20.75
N ILE A 340 -12.59 6.46 21.95
CA ILE A 340 -13.44 5.35 22.35
C ILE A 340 -14.72 5.88 22.98
N ALA A 341 -15.87 5.58 22.39
CA ALA A 341 -17.16 5.73 23.07
C ALA A 341 -17.61 4.40 23.69
N TYR A 342 -18.17 4.45 24.89
CA TYR A 342 -18.63 3.28 25.64
C TYR A 342 -19.70 3.65 26.66
N HIS A 343 -20.55 2.69 27.04
CA HIS A 343 -21.59 2.92 28.06
C HIS A 343 -21.08 2.63 29.47
N GLU A 344 -21.21 3.59 30.38
CA GLU A 344 -20.93 3.41 31.82
C GLU A 344 -22.18 3.82 32.59
N ASP A 345 -22.73 2.92 33.43
CA ASP A 345 -24.01 3.13 34.13
C ASP A 345 -25.17 3.60 33.23
N GLY A 346 -25.23 3.07 32.01
CA GLY A 346 -26.25 3.42 31.01
C GLY A 346 -26.08 4.79 30.35
N LYS A 347 -24.95 5.48 30.60
CA LYS A 347 -24.60 6.74 29.95
C LYS A 347 -23.43 6.54 29.00
N LEU A 348 -23.58 7.06 27.78
CA LEU A 348 -22.52 7.06 26.80
C LEU A 348 -21.42 8.04 27.23
N GLN A 349 -20.21 7.53 27.40
CA GLN A 349 -18.98 8.25 27.74
C GLN A 349 -18.02 8.21 26.55
N TYR A 350 -17.12 9.19 26.49
CA TYR A 350 -16.06 9.25 25.49
C TYR A 350 -14.70 9.41 26.17
N LYS A 351 -13.72 8.62 25.73
CA LYS A 351 -12.33 8.67 26.19
C LYS A 351 -11.40 8.86 25.00
N LYS A 352 -10.45 9.79 25.16
CA LYS A 352 -9.47 10.16 24.14
C LYS A 352 -8.03 9.90 24.59
N PHE A 353 -7.21 9.39 23.68
CA PHE A 353 -5.78 9.16 23.90
C PHE A 353 -4.99 9.89 22.83
N TRP A 354 -4.24 10.92 23.23
CA TRP A 354 -3.45 11.74 22.32
C TRP A 354 -2.00 11.26 22.24
N ALA A 355 -1.40 11.43 21.07
CA ALA A 355 0.01 11.22 20.85
C ALA A 355 0.62 12.36 20.03
N ARG A 356 1.76 12.89 20.50
CA ARG A 356 2.50 13.97 19.83
C ARG A 356 3.74 13.49 19.09
N ASN A 357 4.17 12.27 19.37
CA ASN A 357 5.36 11.65 18.79
C ASN A 357 5.25 10.12 18.90
N ARG A 358 6.19 9.39 18.30
CA ARG A 358 6.19 7.91 18.25
C ARG A 358 6.21 7.22 19.61
N ILE A 359 6.83 7.84 20.62
CA ILE A 359 6.86 7.29 21.98
C ILE A 359 5.45 7.39 22.57
N GLU A 360 4.81 8.55 22.43
CA GLU A 360 3.44 8.76 22.88
C GLU A 360 2.42 7.93 22.09
N GLU A 361 2.62 7.70 20.80
CA GLU A 361 1.74 6.83 19.98
C GLU A 361 1.78 5.39 20.48
N LYS A 362 2.98 4.86 20.77
CA LYS A 362 3.12 3.55 21.41
C LYS A 362 2.41 3.50 22.76
N GLN A 363 2.52 4.56 23.57
CA GLN A 363 1.88 4.62 24.89
C GLN A 363 0.35 4.72 24.78
N ALA A 364 -0.17 5.59 23.91
CA ALA A 364 -1.59 5.75 23.66
C ALA A 364 -2.20 4.43 23.16
N PHE A 365 -1.54 3.76 22.20
CA PHE A 365 -1.97 2.46 21.72
C PHE A 365 -1.98 1.39 22.83
N ALA A 366 -0.95 1.34 23.69
CA ALA A 366 -0.92 0.43 24.82
C ALA A 366 -2.08 0.68 25.80
N GLN A 367 -2.41 1.95 26.08
CA GLN A 367 -3.52 2.32 26.95
C GLN A 367 -4.88 1.98 26.35
N VAL A 368 -5.04 2.12 25.02
CA VAL A 368 -6.24 1.68 24.29
C VAL A 368 -6.42 0.17 24.46
N MET A 369 -5.38 -0.61 24.20
CA MET A 369 -5.46 -2.08 24.35
C MET A 369 -5.72 -2.49 25.79
N GLU A 370 -5.08 -1.87 26.76
CA GLU A 370 -5.35 -2.10 28.18
C GLU A 370 -6.81 -1.80 28.55
N PHE A 371 -7.39 -0.71 28.03
CA PHE A 371 -8.80 -0.36 28.24
C PHE A 371 -9.73 -1.46 27.71
N ILE A 372 -9.51 -1.91 26.47
CA ILE A 372 -10.30 -2.98 25.83
C ILE A 372 -10.22 -4.28 26.66
N LEU A 373 -9.00 -4.69 27.02
CA LEU A 373 -8.77 -5.96 27.71
C LEU A 373 -9.30 -5.96 29.14
N ASN A 374 -9.21 -4.84 29.87
CA ASN A 374 -9.80 -4.71 31.19
C ASN A 374 -11.33 -4.77 31.12
N ARG A 375 -11.94 -4.14 30.11
CA ARG A 375 -13.39 -4.20 29.91
C ARG A 375 -13.87 -5.60 29.52
N LEU A 376 -13.07 -6.34 28.74
CA LEU A 376 -13.36 -7.72 28.34
C LEU A 376 -13.46 -8.68 29.53
N LYS A 377 -12.71 -8.44 30.61
CA LYS A 377 -12.80 -9.23 31.86
C LYS A 377 -14.18 -9.13 32.51
N THR A 378 -14.82 -7.97 32.44
CA THR A 378 -16.16 -7.72 33.00
C THR A 378 -17.26 -8.07 32.01
N TYR A 379 -17.02 -7.86 30.72
CA TYR A 379 -17.98 -8.10 29.64
C TYR A 379 -17.40 -9.02 28.57
N PRO A 380 -17.40 -10.35 28.79
CA PRO A 380 -16.80 -11.31 27.84
C PRO A 380 -17.42 -11.26 26.44
N ASN A 381 -18.68 -10.81 26.34
CA ASN A 381 -19.43 -10.70 25.09
C ASN A 381 -19.32 -9.32 24.42
N LEU A 382 -18.53 -8.38 24.96
CA LEU A 382 -18.35 -7.07 24.30
C LEU A 382 -17.83 -7.22 22.87
N SER A 383 -18.19 -6.25 22.03
CA SER A 383 -17.66 -6.05 20.68
C SER A 383 -17.06 -4.65 20.55
N VAL A 384 -16.07 -4.54 19.67
CA VAL A 384 -15.38 -3.31 19.26
C VAL A 384 -15.91 -2.93 17.88
N TYR A 385 -16.86 -2.00 17.85
CA TYR A 385 -17.43 -1.50 16.61
C TYR A 385 -16.54 -0.42 15.99
N HIS A 386 -16.42 -0.45 14.68
CA HIS A 386 -15.71 0.53 13.88
C HIS A 386 -16.40 0.71 12.52
N TYR A 387 -15.98 1.70 11.73
CA TYR A 387 -16.61 2.02 10.45
C TYR A 387 -15.62 1.95 9.29
N GLY A 388 -15.46 0.75 8.71
CA GLY A 388 -14.55 0.48 7.60
C GLY A 388 -13.25 -0.20 8.04
N ALA A 389 -12.33 -0.39 7.10
CA ALA A 389 -11.14 -1.21 7.32
C ALA A 389 -9.96 -0.48 7.97
N TYR A 390 -10.03 0.84 8.17
CA TYR A 390 -8.89 1.66 8.60
C TYR A 390 -8.47 1.34 10.04
N GLU A 391 -9.41 1.28 10.98
CA GLU A 391 -9.16 1.04 12.40
C GLU A 391 -8.54 -0.35 12.64
N PRO A 392 -9.12 -1.47 12.18
CA PRO A 392 -8.51 -2.78 12.38
C PRO A 392 -7.14 -2.90 11.70
N SER A 393 -6.96 -2.29 10.53
CA SER A 393 -5.65 -2.28 9.84
C SER A 393 -4.60 -1.50 10.63
N THR A 394 -5.02 -0.38 11.24
CA THR A 394 -4.16 0.47 12.07
C THR A 394 -3.80 -0.24 13.38
N VAL A 395 -4.76 -0.83 14.08
CA VAL A 395 -4.52 -1.60 15.31
C VAL A 395 -3.57 -2.78 15.05
N LYS A 396 -3.76 -3.52 13.94
CA LYS A 396 -2.86 -4.58 13.48
C LYS A 396 -1.44 -4.08 13.20
N ARG A 397 -1.31 -2.93 12.51
CA ARG A 397 -0.03 -2.32 12.19
C ARG A 397 0.70 -1.85 13.45
N LEU A 398 -0.01 -1.21 14.38
CA LEU A 398 0.55 -0.71 15.63
C LEU A 398 0.96 -1.84 16.57
N ALA A 399 0.15 -2.90 16.70
CA ALA A 399 0.49 -4.08 17.49
C ALA A 399 1.78 -4.74 16.98
N ASN A 400 1.89 -4.96 15.67
CA ASN A 400 3.09 -5.52 15.05
C ASN A 400 4.31 -4.57 15.14
N GLY A 401 4.10 -3.29 14.84
CA GLY A 401 5.18 -2.29 14.78
C GLY A 401 5.77 -1.98 16.15
N TYR A 402 4.94 -1.94 17.20
CA TYR A 402 5.37 -1.64 18.56
C TYR A 402 5.57 -2.85 19.47
N ALA A 403 5.19 -4.04 19.00
CA ALA A 403 5.15 -5.28 19.77
C ALA A 403 4.33 -5.12 21.07
N VAL A 404 3.13 -4.56 20.94
CA VAL A 404 2.21 -4.29 22.06
C VAL A 404 0.92 -5.08 21.84
N ALA A 405 0.49 -5.83 22.85
CA ALA A 405 -0.77 -6.59 22.88
C ALA A 405 -1.02 -7.50 21.65
N ASP A 406 0.05 -8.04 21.05
CA ASP A 406 0.01 -8.78 19.80
C ASP A 406 -0.76 -10.13 19.91
N GLN A 407 -0.67 -10.79 21.07
CA GLN A 407 -1.42 -12.04 21.33
C GLN A 407 -2.88 -11.76 21.63
N GLU A 408 -3.13 -10.75 22.46
CA GLU A 408 -4.46 -10.37 22.90
C GLU A 408 -5.28 -9.83 21.73
N LEU A 409 -4.67 -9.07 20.82
CA LEU A 409 -5.32 -8.64 19.59
C LEU A 409 -5.67 -9.82 18.68
N ASP A 410 -4.78 -10.81 18.54
CA ASP A 410 -5.07 -12.00 17.74
C ASP A 410 -6.28 -12.78 18.29
N ASP A 411 -6.37 -12.91 19.61
CA ASP A 411 -7.51 -13.55 20.27
C ASP A 411 -8.81 -12.76 20.06
N LEU A 412 -8.77 -11.43 20.15
CA LEU A 412 -9.90 -10.56 19.82
C LEU A 412 -10.35 -10.73 18.37
N LEU A 413 -9.41 -10.75 17.42
CA LEU A 413 -9.71 -10.91 15.99
C LEU A 413 -10.27 -12.30 15.67
N ARG A 414 -9.72 -13.36 16.28
CA ARG A 414 -10.18 -14.75 16.11
C ARG A 414 -11.60 -14.94 16.64
N LYS A 415 -11.93 -14.29 17.76
CA LYS A 415 -13.26 -14.26 18.36
C LYS A 415 -14.21 -13.26 17.67
N GLU A 416 -13.79 -12.70 16.53
CA GLU A 416 -14.56 -11.74 15.73
C GLU A 416 -15.09 -10.55 16.55
N LYS A 417 -14.29 -10.08 17.51
CA LYS A 417 -14.67 -8.98 18.42
C LYS A 417 -14.70 -7.63 17.72
N PHE A 418 -14.00 -7.47 16.60
CA PHE A 418 -14.04 -6.26 15.79
C PHE A 418 -15.18 -6.37 14.76
N VAL A 419 -16.17 -5.49 14.86
CA VAL A 419 -17.37 -5.52 14.03
C VAL A 419 -17.39 -4.29 13.12
N ASP A 420 -17.34 -4.53 11.82
CA ASP A 420 -17.36 -3.49 10.80
C ASP A 420 -18.80 -3.11 10.42
N LEU A 421 -19.26 -1.96 10.94
CA LEU A 421 -20.60 -1.44 10.65
C LEU A 421 -20.75 -0.99 9.20
N HIS A 422 -19.66 -0.59 8.53
CA HIS A 422 -19.72 -0.17 7.13
C HIS A 422 -20.07 -1.36 6.22
N THR A 423 -19.41 -2.51 6.45
CA THR A 423 -19.73 -3.76 5.74
C THR A 423 -21.17 -4.20 6.00
N VAL A 424 -21.64 -4.14 7.26
CA VAL A 424 -23.05 -4.45 7.60
C VAL A 424 -24.01 -3.59 6.78
N VAL A 425 -23.80 -2.27 6.73
CA VAL A 425 -24.65 -1.34 6.00
C VAL A 425 -24.68 -1.66 4.51
N LYS A 426 -23.52 -1.80 3.85
CA LYS A 426 -23.43 -2.04 2.39
C LYS A 426 -24.13 -3.33 1.97
N GLU A 427 -24.06 -4.36 2.81
CA GLU A 427 -24.68 -5.65 2.51
C GLU A 427 -26.17 -5.72 2.88
N ALA A 428 -26.60 -4.96 3.89
CA ALA A 428 -27.95 -5.06 4.42
C ALA A 428 -28.92 -4.02 3.82
N ILE A 429 -28.42 -2.87 3.36
CA ILE A 429 -29.25 -1.69 3.11
C ILE A 429 -28.87 -1.02 1.79
N ILE A 430 -29.90 -0.69 1.00
CA ILE A 430 -29.81 0.26 -0.11
C ILE A 430 -30.41 1.59 0.37
N ALA A 431 -29.59 2.61 0.51
CA ALA A 431 -29.97 3.93 1.01
C ALA A 431 -29.92 5.01 -0.09
N SER A 432 -30.73 6.06 0.05
CA SER A 432 -30.81 7.18 -0.88
C SER A 432 -29.67 8.18 -0.70
N VAL A 433 -28.44 7.67 -0.68
CA VAL A 433 -27.18 8.39 -0.47
C VAL A 433 -26.27 8.21 -1.68
N GLU A 434 -25.41 9.18 -1.94
CA GLU A 434 -24.41 9.10 -3.03
C GLU A 434 -23.18 8.27 -2.62
N GLN A 435 -22.94 8.16 -1.31
CA GLN A 435 -21.86 7.37 -0.71
C GLN A 435 -22.35 6.77 0.61
N TYR A 436 -21.75 5.65 1.01
CA TYR A 436 -22.00 4.99 2.29
C TYR A 436 -20.96 5.43 3.32
N SER A 437 -20.71 6.74 3.43
CA SER A 437 -19.86 7.26 4.50
C SER A 437 -20.63 7.27 5.83
N LEU A 438 -19.94 7.23 6.97
CA LEU A 438 -20.59 7.36 8.27
C LEU A 438 -21.46 8.63 8.36
N LYS A 439 -20.99 9.72 7.74
CA LYS A 439 -21.68 11.03 7.68
C LYS A 439 -22.96 11.00 6.86
N ASP A 440 -23.02 10.16 5.84
CA ASP A 440 -24.24 9.96 5.06
C ASP A 440 -25.22 9.06 5.80
N MET A 441 -24.70 8.04 6.49
CA MET A 441 -25.51 7.05 7.20
C MET A 441 -26.05 7.54 8.54
N GLU A 442 -25.34 8.40 9.27
CA GLU A 442 -25.81 8.96 10.54
C GLU A 442 -27.11 9.77 10.39
N ARG A 443 -27.41 10.26 9.18
CA ARG A 443 -28.66 10.99 8.84
C ARG A 443 -29.91 10.12 8.95
N PHE A 444 -29.77 8.80 8.98
CA PHE A 444 -30.88 7.87 9.27
C PHE A 444 -31.11 7.66 10.77
N THR A 445 -30.23 8.19 11.62
CA THR A 445 -30.27 8.06 13.08
C THR A 445 -30.77 9.36 13.73
N SER A 446 -30.94 9.34 15.06
CA SER A 446 -31.23 10.56 15.83
C SER A 446 -29.97 11.36 16.21
N PHE A 447 -28.79 10.99 15.72
CA PHE A 447 -27.55 11.66 16.07
C PHE A 447 -27.44 13.03 15.39
N THR A 448 -26.82 13.98 16.08
CA THR A 448 -26.52 15.32 15.55
C THR A 448 -25.12 15.69 15.97
N ARG A 449 -24.26 15.98 14.98
CA ARG A 449 -22.88 16.38 15.20
C ARG A 449 -22.77 17.69 15.95
N LYS A 450 -21.78 17.76 16.85
CA LYS A 450 -21.37 19.00 17.52
C LYS A 450 -20.41 19.80 16.64
N ALA A 451 -19.49 19.11 15.92
CA ALA A 451 -18.47 19.73 15.11
C ALA A 451 -18.98 20.12 13.71
N ASP A 452 -18.63 21.33 13.25
CA ASP A 452 -18.77 21.69 11.84
C ASP A 452 -17.73 20.94 10.99
N LEU A 453 -18.19 20.19 10.00
CA LEU A 453 -17.33 19.31 9.19
C LEU A 453 -16.24 20.07 8.43
N ARG A 454 -16.52 21.29 7.95
CA ARG A 454 -15.54 22.09 7.20
C ARG A 454 -14.49 22.64 8.14
N ALA A 455 -14.89 23.12 9.31
CA ALA A 455 -13.99 23.59 10.35
C ALA A 455 -13.10 22.44 10.88
N ALA A 456 -13.69 21.27 11.16
CA ALA A 456 -12.96 20.09 11.62
C ALA A 456 -11.94 19.60 10.59
N ALA A 457 -12.29 19.57 9.30
CA ALA A 457 -11.34 19.23 8.24
C ALA A 457 -10.16 20.20 8.17
N LYS A 458 -10.38 21.50 8.37
CA LYS A 458 -9.29 22.49 8.46
C LYS A 458 -8.45 22.27 9.72
N ALA A 459 -9.08 22.03 10.87
CA ALA A 459 -8.42 21.82 12.16
C ALA A 459 -7.53 20.58 12.19
N ARG A 460 -8.00 19.43 11.67
CA ARG A 460 -7.20 18.20 11.58
C ARG A 460 -5.91 18.40 10.80
N ARG A 461 -6.02 19.04 9.64
CA ARG A 461 -4.85 19.35 8.81
C ARG A 461 -3.87 20.31 9.50
N LEU A 462 -4.35 21.25 10.33
CA LEU A 462 -3.49 22.11 11.17
C LEU A 462 -2.77 21.30 12.27
N VAL A 463 -3.47 20.35 12.90
CA VAL A 463 -2.91 19.42 13.88
C VAL A 463 -1.82 18.54 13.26
N GLU A 464 -2.13 17.85 12.17
CA GLU A 464 -1.16 17.08 11.37
C GLU A 464 0.05 17.95 11.02
N SER A 465 -0.21 19.20 10.63
CA SER A 465 0.86 20.12 10.28
C SER A 465 1.78 20.44 11.48
N ALA A 466 1.20 20.77 12.62
CA ALA A 466 1.97 21.11 13.81
C ALA A 466 2.74 19.90 14.37
N LEU A 467 2.17 18.69 14.32
CA LEU A 467 2.83 17.46 14.74
C LEU A 467 4.10 17.20 13.92
N GLN A 468 4.01 17.26 12.60
CA GLN A 468 5.17 17.09 11.71
C GLN A 468 6.28 18.11 11.97
N LEU A 469 5.91 19.35 12.35
CA LEU A 469 6.85 20.43 12.66
C LEU A 469 7.36 20.42 14.10
N LYS A 470 6.85 19.52 14.95
CA LYS A 470 7.08 19.53 16.40
C LYS A 470 6.64 20.85 17.06
N GLU A 471 5.55 21.41 16.56
CA GLU A 471 4.95 22.68 16.99
C GLU A 471 3.54 22.51 17.58
N PHE A 472 3.14 21.27 17.92
CA PHE A 472 1.82 20.98 18.47
C PHE A 472 1.45 21.87 19.66
N GLU A 473 2.42 22.16 20.55
CA GLU A 473 2.24 23.04 21.72
C GLU A 473 1.94 24.51 21.35
N LYS A 474 2.16 24.92 20.10
CA LYS A 474 1.87 26.28 19.61
C LYS A 474 0.44 26.41 19.07
N LEU A 475 -0.28 25.30 18.90
CA LEU A 475 -1.64 25.35 18.39
C LEU A 475 -2.60 25.92 19.44
N PRO A 476 -3.57 26.76 19.02
CA PRO A 476 -4.67 27.16 19.90
C PRO A 476 -5.44 25.93 20.40
N SER A 477 -5.83 25.93 21.67
CA SER A 477 -6.58 24.83 22.28
C SER A 477 -7.89 24.56 21.54
N GLU A 478 -8.53 25.59 20.99
CA GLU A 478 -9.79 25.47 20.24
C GLU A 478 -9.64 24.58 19.00
N ILE A 479 -8.46 24.56 18.36
CA ILE A 479 -8.17 23.71 17.20
C ILE A 479 -8.03 22.25 17.64
N ILE A 480 -7.29 22.02 18.73
CA ILE A 480 -7.08 20.68 19.28
C ILE A 480 -8.42 20.09 19.77
N ASP A 481 -9.21 20.89 20.47
CA ASP A 481 -10.52 20.51 20.98
C ASP A 481 -11.50 20.23 19.84
N LEU A 482 -11.50 21.02 18.76
CA LEU A 482 -12.35 20.76 17.61
C LEU A 482 -12.02 19.42 16.93
N VAL A 483 -10.75 19.03 16.85
CA VAL A 483 -10.36 17.70 16.36
C VAL A 483 -10.84 16.60 17.30
N ALA A 484 -10.71 16.80 18.62
CA ALA A 484 -11.25 15.85 19.60
C ALA A 484 -12.78 15.72 19.53
N THR A 485 -13.51 16.82 19.34
CA THR A 485 -14.96 16.81 19.18
C THR A 485 -15.38 16.12 17.88
N TYR A 486 -14.63 16.31 16.80
CA TYR A 486 -14.90 15.62 15.54
C TYR A 486 -14.75 14.09 15.68
N ASN A 487 -13.67 13.63 16.32
CA ASN A 487 -13.44 12.21 16.60
C ASN A 487 -14.46 11.64 17.62
N GLU A 488 -14.84 12.43 18.64
CA GLU A 488 -15.96 12.10 19.53
C GLU A 488 -17.25 11.89 18.73
N ASP A 489 -17.59 12.82 17.84
CA ASP A 489 -18.78 12.73 17.00
C ASP A 489 -18.76 11.47 16.12
N ASP A 490 -17.60 11.07 15.58
CA ASP A 490 -17.48 9.83 14.80
C ASP A 490 -17.72 8.57 15.66
N CYS A 491 -17.18 8.49 16.88
CA CYS A 491 -17.49 7.40 17.81
C CYS A 491 -18.98 7.35 18.20
N LEU A 492 -19.59 8.51 18.48
CA LEU A 492 -21.01 8.61 18.87
C LEU A 492 -21.95 8.31 17.69
N ALA A 493 -21.59 8.74 16.48
CA ALA A 493 -22.32 8.42 15.25
C ALA A 493 -22.32 6.91 14.98
N ALA A 494 -21.18 6.24 15.19
CA ALA A 494 -21.08 4.79 15.06
C ALA A 494 -22.00 4.07 16.07
N GLU A 495 -22.10 4.54 17.30
CA GLU A 495 -23.04 4.01 18.31
C GLU A 495 -24.49 4.17 17.90
N ALA A 496 -24.87 5.38 17.48
CA ALA A 496 -26.23 5.67 17.04
C ALA A 496 -26.61 4.84 15.80
N LEU A 497 -25.66 4.66 14.88
CA LEU A 497 -25.84 3.83 13.69
C LEU A 497 -26.01 2.35 14.04
N HIS A 498 -25.19 1.81 14.95
CA HIS A 498 -25.34 0.44 15.42
C HIS A 498 -26.73 0.22 16.03
N ARG A 499 -27.20 1.13 16.90
CA ARG A 499 -28.55 1.05 17.49
C ARG A 499 -29.65 1.11 16.44
N TRP A 500 -29.48 1.94 15.40
CA TRP A 500 -30.43 2.01 14.30
C TRP A 500 -30.44 0.72 13.48
N LEU A 501 -29.28 0.12 13.19
CA LEU A 501 -29.18 -1.17 12.50
C LEU A 501 -29.85 -2.29 13.29
N GLU A 502 -29.73 -2.31 14.61
CA GLU A 502 -30.45 -3.26 15.47
C GLU A 502 -31.98 -3.10 15.39
N GLN A 503 -32.47 -1.86 15.31
CA GLN A 503 -33.90 -1.60 15.09
C GLN A 503 -34.37 -2.09 13.72
N GLU A 504 -33.59 -1.86 12.66
CA GLU A 504 -33.89 -2.35 11.32
C GLU A 504 -33.87 -3.87 11.24
N ARG A 505 -32.90 -4.51 11.91
CA ARG A 505 -32.83 -5.96 12.07
C ARG A 505 -34.08 -6.50 12.78
N GLN A 506 -34.50 -5.88 13.88
CA GLN A 506 -35.70 -6.31 14.61
C GLN A 506 -36.97 -6.19 13.77
N LYS A 507 -37.13 -5.11 12.98
CA LYS A 507 -38.28 -4.95 12.08
C LYS A 507 -38.39 -6.10 11.08
N LEU A 508 -37.27 -6.58 10.54
CA LEU A 508 -37.26 -7.73 9.63
C LEU A 508 -37.63 -9.04 10.33
N ILE A 509 -37.16 -9.25 11.56
CA ILE A 509 -37.53 -10.41 12.38
C ILE A 509 -39.03 -10.40 12.66
N ASP A 510 -39.58 -9.24 13.02
CA ASP A 510 -41.02 -9.06 13.27
C ASP A 510 -41.87 -9.32 12.00
N GLN A 511 -41.29 -9.11 10.81
CA GLN A 511 -41.89 -9.46 9.51
C GLN A 511 -41.78 -10.94 9.16
N GLY A 512 -41.14 -11.76 10.01
CA GLY A 512 -41.01 -13.21 9.84
C GLY A 512 -39.73 -13.67 9.14
N HIS A 513 -38.75 -12.78 8.92
CA HIS A 513 -37.46 -13.17 8.37
C HIS A 513 -36.57 -13.82 9.43
N ASN A 514 -35.86 -14.89 9.05
CA ASN A 514 -34.86 -15.51 9.92
C ASN A 514 -33.51 -14.78 9.78
N ILE A 515 -33.09 -14.08 10.82
CA ILE A 515 -31.80 -13.39 10.88
C ILE A 515 -31.01 -13.92 12.08
N SER A 516 -30.01 -14.75 11.80
CA SER A 516 -29.13 -15.34 12.81
C SER A 516 -28.14 -14.31 13.38
N ARG A 517 -27.58 -14.61 14.55
CA ARG A 517 -26.44 -13.91 15.12
C ARG A 517 -25.16 -14.68 14.77
N PRO A 518 -24.00 -14.01 14.65
CA PRO A 518 -22.74 -14.70 14.52
C PRO A 518 -22.48 -15.53 15.78
N VAL A 519 -22.12 -16.81 15.58
CA VAL A 519 -21.68 -17.69 16.68
C VAL A 519 -20.19 -17.47 16.86
N VAL A 520 -19.79 -16.98 18.03
CA VAL A 520 -18.37 -16.85 18.39
C VAL A 520 -17.77 -18.25 18.43
N GLY A 521 -16.85 -18.55 17.51
CA GLY A 521 -16.14 -19.81 17.51
C GLY A 521 -15.28 -19.91 18.78
N GLU A 522 -15.55 -20.90 19.62
CA GLU A 522 -14.62 -21.36 20.66
C GLU A 522 -13.49 -22.14 19.98
N THR A 523 -12.69 -21.47 19.15
CA THR A 523 -11.41 -22.02 18.72
C THR A 523 -10.45 -21.87 19.87
N GLU A 524 -10.22 -22.97 20.60
CA GLU A 524 -9.15 -23.06 21.58
C GLU A 524 -7.82 -22.64 20.92
N PRO A 525 -6.93 -21.94 21.66
CA PRO A 525 -5.62 -21.61 21.15
C PRO A 525 -4.89 -22.89 20.73
N ASP A 526 -4.26 -22.86 19.56
CA ASP A 526 -3.41 -23.96 19.11
C ASP A 526 -2.30 -24.18 20.17
N GLU A 527 -2.29 -25.36 20.80
CA GLU A 527 -1.36 -25.72 21.88
C GLU A 527 0.09 -25.64 21.41
N ASP A 528 0.36 -26.08 20.18
CA ASP A 528 1.68 -26.05 19.55
C ASP A 528 2.11 -24.57 19.38
N LEU A 529 1.22 -23.73 18.85
CA LEU A 529 1.48 -22.29 18.69
C LEU A 529 1.79 -21.61 20.04
N THR A 530 0.97 -21.88 21.07
CA THR A 530 1.12 -21.30 22.41
C THR A 530 2.47 -21.68 23.03
N LYS A 531 2.92 -22.92 22.80
CA LYS A 531 4.24 -23.40 23.23
C LYS A 531 5.39 -22.61 22.58
N TYR A 532 5.37 -22.42 21.26
CA TYR A 532 6.42 -21.64 20.57
C TYR A 532 6.42 -20.17 20.95
N GLU A 533 5.24 -19.57 21.14
CA GLU A 533 5.13 -18.18 21.58
C GLU A 533 5.69 -18.00 23.00
N THR A 534 5.38 -18.93 23.91
CA THR A 534 5.95 -18.93 25.26
C THR A 534 7.46 -19.09 25.24
N TRP A 535 7.98 -20.03 24.43
CA TRP A 535 9.43 -20.24 24.28
C TRP A 535 10.11 -18.98 23.72
N SER A 536 9.53 -18.36 22.69
CA SER A 536 10.03 -17.12 22.12
C SER A 536 10.03 -15.96 23.11
N LYS A 537 9.00 -15.83 23.95
CA LYS A 537 8.91 -14.77 24.96
C LYS A 537 10.00 -14.93 26.02
N ASN A 538 10.15 -16.13 26.56
CA ASN A 538 11.19 -16.41 27.57
C ASN A 538 12.59 -16.10 27.02
N LEU A 539 12.87 -16.50 25.78
CA LEU A 539 14.15 -16.20 25.12
C LEU A 539 14.33 -14.70 24.85
N PHE A 540 13.26 -13.98 24.48
CA PHE A 540 13.33 -12.52 24.30
C PHE A 540 13.72 -11.83 25.61
N ASP A 541 13.05 -12.19 26.71
CA ASP A 541 13.32 -11.62 28.03
C ASP A 541 14.77 -11.93 28.47
N ALA A 542 15.24 -13.17 28.31
CA ALA A 542 16.61 -13.57 28.63
C ALA A 542 17.66 -12.83 27.77
N LEU A 543 17.43 -12.72 26.46
CA LEU A 543 18.37 -12.03 25.56
C LEU A 543 18.40 -10.51 25.78
N THR A 544 17.33 -9.91 26.29
CA THR A 544 17.26 -8.46 26.55
C THR A 544 17.59 -8.08 27.99
N GLN A 545 17.63 -9.06 28.91
CA GLN A 545 18.01 -8.84 30.30
C GLN A 545 19.41 -8.23 30.42
N GLY A 546 19.49 -7.12 31.17
CA GLY A 546 20.76 -6.43 31.48
C GLY A 546 21.34 -5.61 30.34
N LEU A 547 20.61 -5.39 29.23
CA LEU A 547 21.03 -4.44 28.21
C LEU A 547 20.98 -3.00 28.75
N PRO A 548 22.01 -2.17 28.52
CA PRO A 548 21.97 -0.76 28.92
C PRO A 548 20.81 -0.01 28.26
N GLU A 549 20.13 0.88 29.00
CA GLU A 549 19.05 1.73 28.45
C GLU A 549 19.56 2.64 27.32
N ASP A 550 20.76 3.19 27.50
CA ASP A 550 21.44 4.03 26.54
C ASP A 550 22.10 3.19 25.43
N ARG A 551 21.50 3.23 24.24
CA ARG A 551 21.96 2.48 23.06
C ARG A 551 23.34 2.89 22.56
N GLU A 552 23.80 4.10 22.87
CA GLU A 552 25.14 4.56 22.45
C GLU A 552 26.25 3.79 23.19
N LYS A 553 25.94 3.23 24.37
CA LYS A 553 26.86 2.43 25.18
C LYS A 553 26.85 0.94 24.83
N TRP A 554 26.15 0.54 23.78
CA TRP A 554 26.03 -0.87 23.42
C TRP A 554 27.33 -1.42 22.81
N LEU A 555 27.85 -2.46 23.46
CA LEU A 555 28.87 -3.33 22.89
C LEU A 555 28.28 -4.16 21.73
N ASP A 556 29.14 -4.74 20.90
CA ASP A 556 28.68 -5.54 19.76
C ASP A 556 27.87 -6.77 20.18
N GLU A 557 28.17 -7.34 21.35
CA GLU A 557 27.36 -8.38 21.99
C GLU A 557 25.96 -7.89 22.37
N HIS A 558 25.82 -6.67 22.91
CA HIS A 558 24.51 -6.07 23.20
C HIS A 558 23.70 -5.90 21.92
N LYS A 559 24.32 -5.40 20.85
CA LYS A 559 23.68 -5.24 19.52
C LYS A 559 23.24 -6.59 18.94
N ALA A 560 24.09 -7.61 19.05
CA ALA A 560 23.81 -8.95 18.54
C ALA A 560 22.68 -9.65 19.31
N ARG A 561 22.69 -9.58 20.66
CA ARG A 561 21.60 -10.09 21.52
C ARG A 561 20.29 -9.39 21.20
N TRP A 562 20.30 -8.06 21.11
CA TRP A 562 19.13 -7.28 20.76
C TRP A 562 18.60 -7.63 19.36
N LEU A 563 19.48 -7.74 18.37
CA LEU A 563 19.10 -8.12 17.01
C LEU A 563 18.44 -9.51 16.99
N LEU A 564 19.07 -10.50 17.63
CA LEU A 564 18.52 -11.87 17.69
C LEU A 564 17.16 -11.92 18.40
N ALA A 565 17.02 -11.21 19.53
CA ALA A 565 15.75 -11.12 20.27
C ALA A 565 14.62 -10.62 19.37
N ASN A 566 14.87 -9.58 18.55
CA ASN A 566 13.86 -9.01 17.67
C ASN A 566 13.50 -9.93 16.46
N GLN A 567 14.35 -10.90 16.13
CA GLN A 567 14.12 -11.87 15.06
C GLN A 567 13.31 -13.10 15.48
N LEU A 568 13.17 -13.36 16.79
CA LEU A 568 12.50 -14.56 17.31
C LEU A 568 11.07 -14.75 16.80
N GLN A 569 10.36 -13.65 16.57
CA GLN A 569 8.97 -13.63 16.10
C GLN A 569 8.83 -13.30 14.61
N TYR A 570 9.93 -13.23 13.85
CA TYR A 570 9.91 -12.81 12.45
C TYR A 570 8.97 -13.68 11.59
N PHE A 571 9.20 -14.99 11.56
CA PHE A 571 8.39 -15.91 10.74
C PHE A 571 6.94 -15.97 11.21
N ARG A 572 6.70 -15.84 12.53
CA ARG A 572 5.35 -15.78 13.09
C ARG A 572 4.59 -14.54 12.61
N ARG A 573 5.23 -13.35 12.62
CA ARG A 573 4.63 -12.10 12.12
C ARG A 573 4.35 -12.15 10.62
N GLU A 574 5.28 -12.67 9.82
CA GLU A 574 5.06 -12.84 8.36
C GLU A 574 3.87 -13.78 8.10
N ASN A 575 3.81 -14.92 8.80
CA ASN A 575 2.70 -15.86 8.70
C ASN A 575 1.37 -15.22 9.15
N LYS A 576 1.35 -14.44 10.23
CA LYS A 576 0.15 -13.67 10.66
C LYS A 576 -0.37 -12.77 9.55
N SER A 577 0.53 -11.98 8.94
CA SER A 577 0.17 -11.04 7.88
C SER A 577 -0.53 -11.74 6.73
N ALA A 578 0.05 -12.85 6.27
CA ALA A 578 -0.51 -13.62 5.16
C ALA A 578 -1.82 -14.35 5.55
N TRP A 579 -1.98 -14.83 6.79
CA TRP A 579 -3.28 -15.31 7.29
C TRP A 579 -4.34 -14.23 7.33
N TRP A 580 -4.00 -13.02 7.81
CA TRP A 580 -4.94 -11.89 7.83
C TRP A 580 -5.36 -11.50 6.42
N ASP A 581 -4.45 -11.56 5.45
CA ASP A 581 -4.78 -11.31 4.05
C ASP A 581 -5.74 -12.37 3.51
N HIS A 582 -5.47 -13.65 3.77
CA HIS A 582 -6.37 -14.74 3.40
C HIS A 582 -7.78 -14.59 3.97
N PHE A 583 -7.89 -14.25 5.26
CA PHE A 583 -9.19 -14.02 5.88
C PHE A 583 -9.89 -12.76 5.36
N ARG A 584 -9.13 -11.71 5.01
CA ARG A 584 -9.64 -10.53 4.32
C ARG A 584 -10.26 -10.93 2.97
N MET A 585 -9.56 -11.73 2.16
CA MET A 585 -10.08 -12.20 0.88
C MET A 585 -11.30 -13.11 1.03
N GLN A 586 -11.29 -14.00 2.03
CA GLN A 586 -12.44 -14.87 2.35
C GLN A 586 -13.68 -14.09 2.80
N LYS A 587 -13.53 -12.85 3.25
CA LYS A 587 -14.64 -11.97 3.69
C LYS A 587 -14.91 -10.84 2.70
N GLY A 588 -14.17 -10.76 1.60
CA GLY A 588 -14.22 -9.67 0.64
C GLY A 588 -15.50 -9.65 -0.17
N GLU A 589 -16.05 -8.45 -0.38
CA GLU A 589 -17.12 -8.27 -1.36
C GLU A 589 -16.57 -8.47 -2.78
N TYR A 590 -17.41 -8.98 -3.68
CA TYR A 590 -17.01 -9.22 -5.08
C TYR A 590 -16.42 -7.98 -5.76
N GLU A 591 -16.88 -6.78 -5.41
CA GLU A 591 -16.40 -5.52 -5.98
C GLU A 591 -14.99 -5.18 -5.51
N ASP A 592 -14.71 -5.41 -4.23
CA ASP A 592 -13.38 -5.19 -3.67
C ASP A 592 -12.38 -6.18 -4.29
N LEU A 593 -12.80 -7.45 -4.42
CA LEU A 593 -12.00 -8.51 -5.04
C LEU A 593 -11.70 -8.27 -6.52
N LEU A 594 -12.57 -7.59 -7.27
CA LEU A 594 -12.30 -7.22 -8.67
C LEU A 594 -11.10 -6.26 -8.82
N SER A 595 -10.78 -5.51 -7.77
CA SER A 595 -9.65 -4.57 -7.75
C SER A 595 -8.39 -5.17 -7.11
N ASP A 596 -8.48 -6.35 -6.51
CA ASP A 596 -7.37 -6.99 -5.83
C ASP A 596 -6.61 -7.92 -6.79
N ARG A 597 -5.30 -7.68 -6.94
CA ARG A 597 -4.47 -8.42 -7.89
C ARG A 597 -4.32 -9.90 -7.54
N ASN A 598 -4.49 -10.27 -6.27
CA ASN A 598 -4.40 -11.65 -5.81
C ASN A 598 -5.74 -12.40 -5.91
N ALA A 599 -6.77 -11.80 -6.52
CA ALA A 599 -8.07 -12.42 -6.75
C ALA A 599 -8.48 -12.38 -8.23
N ILE A 600 -9.41 -13.27 -8.60
CA ILE A 600 -10.20 -13.17 -9.82
C ILE A 600 -11.66 -13.29 -9.43
N ALA A 601 -12.43 -12.22 -9.65
CA ALA A 601 -13.86 -12.17 -9.40
C ALA A 601 -14.67 -12.08 -10.70
N GLY A 602 -15.92 -12.54 -10.66
CA GLY A 602 -16.80 -12.60 -11.83
C GLY A 602 -16.56 -13.80 -12.75
N LEU A 603 -16.05 -14.90 -12.22
CA LEU A 603 -15.83 -16.14 -12.95
C LEU A 603 -17.15 -16.71 -13.49
N SER A 604 -17.13 -17.06 -14.77
CA SER A 604 -18.22 -17.77 -15.44
C SER A 604 -17.67 -19.04 -16.08
N PHE A 605 -18.22 -20.19 -15.71
CA PHE A 605 -17.79 -21.47 -16.28
C PHE A 605 -18.10 -21.55 -17.78
N VAL A 606 -17.14 -22.05 -18.56
CA VAL A 606 -17.27 -22.20 -20.02
C VAL A 606 -17.32 -23.68 -20.40
N GLU A 607 -16.26 -24.43 -20.08
CA GLU A 607 -16.12 -25.82 -20.50
C GLU A 607 -15.14 -26.60 -19.61
N THR A 608 -15.19 -27.93 -19.71
CA THR A 608 -14.18 -28.83 -19.15
C THR A 608 -13.11 -29.11 -20.20
N VAL A 609 -11.91 -28.55 -20.01
CA VAL A 609 -10.76 -28.68 -20.92
C VAL A 609 -10.16 -30.08 -20.84
N THR A 610 -9.98 -30.59 -19.61
CA THR A 610 -9.45 -31.92 -19.37
C THR A 610 -10.36 -32.67 -18.39
N PRO A 611 -11.03 -33.76 -18.80
CA PRO A 611 -11.88 -34.54 -17.91
C PRO A 611 -11.05 -35.43 -16.97
N GLY A 612 -11.65 -35.82 -15.83
CA GLY A 612 -11.03 -36.73 -14.86
C GLY A 612 -11.56 -36.50 -13.45
N ASN A 613 -10.98 -37.19 -12.46
CA ASN A 613 -11.36 -37.03 -11.04
C ASN A 613 -10.98 -35.66 -10.45
N CYS A 614 -10.02 -34.98 -11.07
CA CYS A 614 -9.59 -33.62 -10.79
C CYS A 614 -9.59 -32.86 -12.13
N PRO A 615 -10.78 -32.49 -12.65
CA PRO A 615 -10.90 -31.95 -14.00
C PRO A 615 -10.22 -30.57 -14.10
N VAL A 616 -9.85 -30.18 -15.32
CA VAL A 616 -9.43 -28.81 -15.62
C VAL A 616 -10.61 -28.09 -16.24
N HIS A 617 -11.12 -27.07 -15.55
CA HIS A 617 -12.27 -26.26 -15.97
C HIS A 617 -11.83 -24.88 -16.43
N ARG A 618 -12.34 -24.44 -17.57
CA ARG A 618 -12.14 -23.09 -18.09
C ARG A 618 -13.22 -22.16 -17.61
N TYR A 619 -12.80 -20.98 -17.16
CA TYR A 619 -13.66 -19.89 -16.76
C TYR A 619 -13.26 -18.62 -17.52
N THR A 620 -14.24 -17.79 -17.86
CA THR A 620 -14.00 -16.40 -18.28
C THR A 620 -14.21 -15.45 -17.11
N PHE A 621 -13.54 -14.30 -17.12
CA PHE A 621 -13.70 -13.26 -16.13
C PHE A 621 -13.76 -11.86 -16.77
N PRO A 622 -14.34 -10.84 -16.12
CA PRO A 622 -14.28 -9.46 -16.60
C PRO A 622 -12.85 -8.91 -16.54
N ALA A 623 -12.51 -8.00 -17.45
CA ALA A 623 -11.18 -7.36 -17.48
C ALA A 623 -10.83 -6.75 -16.10
N GLN A 624 -9.78 -7.30 -15.49
CA GLN A 624 -9.26 -6.93 -14.17
C GLN A 624 -7.75 -7.13 -14.14
N GLU A 625 -7.03 -6.39 -13.29
CA GLU A 625 -5.61 -6.64 -13.07
C GLU A 625 -5.43 -7.84 -12.14
N THR A 626 -4.59 -8.80 -12.51
CA THR A 626 -4.28 -9.95 -11.67
C THR A 626 -2.79 -10.31 -11.70
N SER A 627 -2.25 -10.72 -10.57
CA SER A 627 -0.89 -11.26 -10.41
C SER A 627 -0.82 -12.77 -10.51
N LEU A 628 -1.97 -13.46 -10.60
CA LEU A 628 -2.06 -14.92 -10.68
C LEU A 628 -1.28 -15.47 -11.88
N ARG A 629 -0.66 -16.64 -11.67
CA ARG A 629 0.19 -17.36 -12.61
C ARG A 629 -0.14 -18.84 -12.59
N GLU A 630 0.33 -19.53 -13.62
CA GLU A 630 0.30 -20.99 -13.66
C GLU A 630 1.03 -21.56 -12.42
N GLY A 631 0.39 -22.53 -11.76
CA GLY A 631 0.88 -23.17 -10.54
C GLY A 631 0.26 -22.66 -9.24
N ASP A 632 -0.30 -21.45 -9.23
CA ASP A 632 -0.81 -20.80 -8.01
C ASP A 632 -1.97 -21.58 -7.38
N ASN A 633 -1.97 -21.67 -6.04
CA ASN A 633 -3.01 -22.34 -5.27
C ASN A 633 -4.22 -21.42 -5.07
N LEU A 634 -5.40 -21.89 -5.46
CA LEU A 634 -6.63 -21.12 -5.42
C LEU A 634 -7.57 -21.59 -4.32
N TYR A 635 -8.17 -20.63 -3.63
CA TYR A 635 -9.28 -20.82 -2.70
C TYR A 635 -10.54 -20.13 -3.22
N ILE A 636 -11.69 -20.73 -2.95
CA ILE A 636 -12.99 -20.11 -3.27
C ILE A 636 -13.19 -18.95 -2.29
N ALA A 637 -13.44 -17.74 -2.79
CA ALA A 637 -13.76 -16.61 -1.93
C ALA A 637 -15.12 -16.83 -1.24
N ASN A 638 -15.29 -16.33 -0.02
CA ASN A 638 -16.52 -16.49 0.78
C ASN A 638 -16.91 -17.95 1.05
N SER A 639 -15.95 -18.87 1.12
CA SER A 639 -16.20 -20.31 1.36
C SER A 639 -15.86 -20.78 2.78
N PHE A 640 -15.59 -19.83 3.69
CA PHE A 640 -15.31 -20.12 5.10
C PHE A 640 -16.55 -20.69 5.82
N THR A 641 -16.41 -21.90 6.38
CA THR A 641 -17.44 -22.57 7.19
C THR A 641 -16.86 -23.01 8.54
N PRO A 642 -17.68 -23.30 9.57
CA PRO A 642 -17.18 -23.92 10.80
C PRO A 642 -16.42 -25.23 10.53
N ASP A 643 -16.87 -26.02 9.54
CA ASP A 643 -16.21 -27.26 9.12
C ASP A 643 -14.95 -27.03 8.28
N ASN A 644 -14.79 -25.83 7.71
CA ASN A 644 -13.61 -25.43 6.95
C ASN A 644 -13.22 -23.98 7.29
N PRO A 645 -12.57 -23.78 8.46
CA PRO A 645 -12.22 -22.47 8.97
C PRO A 645 -11.11 -21.78 8.16
N TYR A 646 -10.64 -22.39 7.06
CA TYR A 646 -9.63 -21.81 6.18
C TYR A 646 -10.16 -21.60 4.75
N GLY A 647 -11.45 -21.84 4.52
CA GLY A 647 -12.04 -21.78 3.19
C GLY A 647 -11.69 -22.99 2.31
N VAL A 648 -12.49 -23.18 1.27
CA VAL A 648 -12.45 -24.35 0.39
C VAL A 648 -11.42 -24.15 -0.72
N SER A 649 -10.44 -25.04 -0.83
CA SER A 649 -9.48 -25.04 -1.94
C SER A 649 -10.18 -25.36 -3.27
N CYS A 650 -10.04 -24.45 -4.23
CA CYS A 650 -10.56 -24.56 -5.58
C CYS A 650 -9.65 -25.42 -6.48
N GLY A 651 -8.37 -25.54 -6.14
CA GLY A 651 -7.36 -26.25 -6.93
C GLY A 651 -6.17 -25.35 -7.28
N LYS A 652 -5.55 -25.58 -8.44
CA LYS A 652 -4.42 -24.77 -8.93
C LYS A 652 -4.71 -24.14 -10.29
N VAL A 653 -4.09 -23.01 -10.58
CA VAL A 653 -4.10 -22.43 -11.94
C VAL A 653 -3.33 -23.36 -12.88
N ALA A 654 -4.00 -23.86 -13.92
CA ALA A 654 -3.40 -24.66 -14.97
C ALA A 654 -2.96 -23.81 -16.18
N ALA A 655 -3.69 -22.73 -16.47
CA ALA A 655 -3.32 -21.72 -17.47
C ALA A 655 -4.11 -20.43 -17.22
N ILE A 656 -3.58 -19.28 -17.66
CA ILE A 656 -4.27 -17.99 -17.59
C ILE A 656 -3.88 -17.11 -18.78
N ASP A 657 -4.85 -16.42 -19.38
CA ASP A 657 -4.65 -15.47 -20.49
C ASP A 657 -5.44 -14.19 -20.21
N ASN A 658 -4.72 -13.13 -19.85
CA ASN A 658 -5.30 -11.84 -19.47
C ASN A 658 -5.80 -11.03 -20.67
N GLU A 659 -5.33 -11.30 -21.90
CA GLU A 659 -5.83 -10.61 -23.08
C GLU A 659 -7.21 -11.14 -23.48
N LYS A 660 -7.41 -12.45 -23.33
CA LYS A 660 -8.68 -13.13 -23.59
C LYS A 660 -9.59 -13.26 -22.37
N ASN A 661 -9.10 -12.88 -21.20
CA ASN A 661 -9.78 -12.94 -19.90
C ASN A 661 -10.32 -14.35 -19.56
N TYR A 662 -9.47 -15.37 -19.67
CA TYR A 662 -9.81 -16.72 -19.19
C TYR A 662 -8.76 -17.28 -18.24
N VAL A 663 -9.22 -18.18 -17.37
CA VAL A 663 -8.39 -18.97 -16.46
C VAL A 663 -8.84 -20.42 -16.50
N ASP A 664 -7.87 -21.33 -16.62
CA ASP A 664 -8.08 -22.77 -16.52
C ASP A 664 -7.67 -23.21 -15.11
N ILE A 665 -8.59 -23.82 -14.38
CA ILE A 665 -8.38 -24.24 -12.99
C ILE A 665 -8.38 -25.77 -12.94
N LYS A 666 -7.25 -26.36 -12.53
CA LYS A 666 -7.16 -27.78 -12.18
C LYS A 666 -7.80 -27.99 -10.82
N LYS A 667 -9.02 -28.50 -10.82
CA LYS A 667 -9.88 -28.65 -9.65
C LYS A 667 -9.33 -29.70 -8.67
N THR A 668 -9.75 -29.62 -7.42
CA THR A 668 -9.57 -30.74 -6.48
C THR A 668 -10.69 -31.76 -6.65
N LYS A 669 -10.51 -32.98 -6.14
CA LYS A 669 -11.58 -33.99 -6.12
C LYS A 669 -12.84 -33.51 -5.39
N ALA A 670 -12.67 -32.70 -4.33
CA ALA A 670 -13.77 -32.19 -3.53
C ALA A 670 -14.54 -31.06 -4.22
N THR A 671 -13.89 -30.31 -5.10
CA THR A 671 -14.49 -29.14 -5.77
C THR A 671 -14.70 -29.35 -7.27
N ALA A 672 -14.59 -30.58 -7.77
CA ALA A 672 -14.70 -30.91 -9.20
C ALA A 672 -15.95 -30.30 -9.85
N GLU A 673 -17.11 -30.41 -9.20
CA GLU A 673 -18.40 -29.91 -9.68
C GLU A 673 -18.74 -28.48 -9.19
N ILE A 674 -17.86 -27.85 -8.42
CA ILE A 674 -18.12 -26.51 -7.84
C ILE A 674 -17.55 -25.44 -8.76
N HIS A 675 -18.42 -24.56 -9.24
CA HIS A 675 -18.06 -23.42 -10.10
C HIS A 675 -18.15 -22.11 -9.30
N PRO A 676 -17.02 -21.61 -8.75
CA PRO A 676 -17.03 -20.39 -7.95
C PRO A 676 -17.21 -19.15 -8.83
N VAL A 677 -17.79 -18.10 -8.26
CA VAL A 677 -17.89 -16.76 -8.89
C VAL A 677 -16.63 -15.92 -8.61
N ALA A 678 -15.89 -16.24 -7.55
CA ALA A 678 -14.62 -15.60 -7.24
C ALA A 678 -13.65 -16.58 -6.57
N VAL A 679 -12.36 -16.41 -6.86
CA VAL A 679 -11.25 -17.15 -6.24
C VAL A 679 -10.12 -16.18 -5.89
N HIS A 680 -9.29 -16.56 -4.94
CA HIS A 680 -8.06 -15.84 -4.62
C HIS A 680 -6.90 -16.80 -4.40
N GLU A 681 -5.69 -16.27 -4.60
CA GLU A 681 -4.45 -16.98 -4.36
C GLU A 681 -4.18 -17.08 -2.85
N TYR A 682 -3.77 -18.26 -2.41
CA TYR A 682 -3.19 -18.43 -1.07
C TYR A 682 -2.17 -19.57 -1.05
N ASP A 683 -0.91 -19.22 -0.77
CA ASP A 683 0.17 -20.18 -0.59
C ASP A 683 1.11 -19.72 0.55
N ILE A 684 1.02 -20.39 1.71
CA ILE A 684 1.94 -20.15 2.82
C ILE A 684 2.71 -21.42 3.17
N ILE A 685 4.03 -21.28 3.22
CA ILE A 685 4.95 -22.30 3.74
C ILE A 685 4.82 -22.42 5.26
N THR A 686 4.69 -23.65 5.77
CA THR A 686 4.63 -23.88 7.22
C THR A 686 5.89 -23.38 7.91
N ILE A 687 5.72 -22.52 8.93
CA ILE A 687 6.84 -21.83 9.56
C ILE A 687 7.55 -22.63 10.66
N LYS A 688 7.02 -23.78 11.07
CA LYS A 688 7.47 -24.54 12.26
C LYS A 688 8.98 -24.75 12.28
N THR A 689 9.54 -25.33 11.22
CA THR A 689 10.99 -25.62 11.13
C THR A 689 11.85 -24.35 11.08
N LEU A 690 11.36 -23.29 10.43
CA LEU A 690 12.07 -22.01 10.35
C LEU A 690 12.11 -21.30 11.71
N TRP A 691 11.00 -21.37 12.44
CA TRP A 691 10.87 -20.80 13.78
C TRP A 691 11.72 -21.56 14.79
N GLU A 692 11.67 -22.89 14.78
CA GLU A 692 12.53 -23.77 15.58
C GLU A 692 14.01 -23.48 15.37
N ALA A 693 14.45 -23.22 14.13
CA ALA A 693 15.84 -22.90 13.84
C ALA A 693 16.29 -21.59 14.50
N ILE A 694 15.48 -20.53 14.45
CA ILE A 694 15.82 -19.25 15.12
C ILE A 694 15.79 -19.40 16.64
N LEU A 695 14.78 -20.09 17.19
CA LEU A 695 14.68 -20.34 18.63
C LEU A 695 15.85 -21.20 19.12
N GLY A 696 16.29 -22.19 18.35
CA GLY A 696 17.48 -22.98 18.63
C GLY A 696 18.77 -22.14 18.70
N ILE A 697 18.96 -21.19 17.77
CA ILE A 697 20.09 -20.24 17.82
C ILE A 697 20.04 -19.43 19.12
N ALA A 698 18.86 -18.93 19.49
CA ALA A 698 18.67 -18.11 20.69
C ALA A 698 18.86 -18.88 21.98
N SER A 699 18.36 -20.12 22.09
CA SER A 699 18.63 -21.00 23.23
C SER A 699 20.13 -21.26 23.40
N GLU A 700 20.86 -21.50 22.31
CA GLU A 700 22.31 -21.70 22.41
C GLU A 700 23.05 -20.42 22.85
N VAL A 701 22.56 -19.24 22.46
CA VAL A 701 23.11 -17.94 22.89
C VAL A 701 22.78 -17.64 24.35
N GLU A 702 21.58 -18.00 24.81
CA GLU A 702 21.21 -17.90 26.22
C GLU A 702 22.11 -18.79 27.10
N GLU A 703 22.33 -20.04 26.70
CA GLU A 703 23.13 -21.00 27.47
C GLU A 703 24.63 -20.72 27.43
N ASN A 704 25.18 -20.40 26.24
CA ASN A 704 26.62 -20.41 25.97
C ASN A 704 27.18 -19.05 25.52
N GLY A 705 26.35 -18.01 25.53
CA GLY A 705 26.69 -16.68 25.01
C GLY A 705 26.96 -16.68 23.50
N LEU A 706 27.51 -15.57 23.02
CA LEU A 706 27.86 -15.40 21.61
C LEU A 706 29.20 -16.03 21.21
N SER A 707 29.76 -16.93 22.04
CA SER A 707 31.01 -17.61 21.75
C SER A 707 30.96 -18.38 20.41
N PRO A 708 32.05 -18.48 19.64
CA PRO A 708 32.08 -19.17 18.34
C PRO A 708 32.13 -20.72 18.47
N MET A 709 31.48 -21.27 19.50
CA MET A 709 31.34 -22.70 19.80
C MET A 709 29.88 -23.17 19.57
N GLY A 710 29.61 -24.47 19.70
CA GLY A 710 28.26 -25.05 19.54
C GLY A 710 27.88 -25.38 18.10
N ASP A 711 26.59 -25.57 17.82
CA ASP A 711 26.09 -26.01 16.52
C ASP A 711 25.75 -24.82 15.61
N TYR A 712 25.34 -23.70 16.20
CA TYR A 712 24.93 -22.48 15.47
C TYR A 712 26.02 -21.42 15.32
N PHE A 713 27.30 -21.77 15.50
CA PHE A 713 28.40 -20.81 15.50
C PHE A 713 28.48 -19.93 14.22
N ALA A 714 28.07 -20.42 13.04
CA ALA A 714 28.10 -19.62 11.81
C ALA A 714 27.07 -18.48 11.84
N ALA A 715 25.90 -18.73 12.44
CA ALA A 715 24.89 -17.70 12.68
C ALA A 715 25.37 -16.70 13.74
N LYS A 716 26.01 -17.17 14.81
CA LYS A 716 26.60 -16.31 15.85
C LYS A 716 27.73 -15.44 15.30
N ASP A 717 28.57 -15.99 14.43
CA ASP A 717 29.62 -15.25 13.74
C ASP A 717 29.04 -14.15 12.83
N LEU A 718 27.93 -14.45 12.12
CA LEU A 718 27.22 -13.46 11.32
C LEU A 718 26.62 -12.33 12.19
N LEU A 719 25.96 -12.67 13.29
CA LEU A 719 25.39 -11.71 14.25
C LEU A 719 26.46 -10.77 14.82
N MET A 720 27.63 -11.32 15.14
CA MET A 720 28.78 -10.59 15.68
C MET A 720 29.66 -9.94 14.60
N LYS A 721 29.28 -10.04 13.32
CA LYS A 721 30.05 -9.53 12.16
C LYS A 721 31.51 -9.99 12.15
N ARG A 722 31.76 -11.22 12.60
CA ARG A 722 33.11 -11.79 12.63
C ARG A 722 33.57 -12.13 11.22
N LYS A 723 34.87 -12.00 10.98
CA LYS A 723 35.48 -12.42 9.71
C LYS A 723 35.24 -13.94 9.51
N PRO A 724 34.95 -14.38 8.27
CA PRO A 724 34.83 -15.80 7.96
C PRO A 724 36.08 -16.59 8.35
N ARG A 725 35.87 -17.75 8.97
CA ARG A 725 36.95 -18.64 9.41
C ARG A 725 37.43 -19.50 8.24
N LEU A 726 38.74 -19.51 8.04
CA LEU A 726 39.38 -20.32 7.00
C LEU A 726 40.17 -21.48 7.62
N ILE A 727 40.24 -22.60 6.91
CA ILE A 727 40.96 -23.83 7.35
C ILE A 727 42.45 -23.54 7.58
N ASN A 728 43.04 -22.65 6.78
CA ASN A 728 44.45 -22.29 6.83
C ASN A 728 44.83 -21.27 7.92
N LYS A 729 43.89 -20.88 8.80
CA LYS A 729 44.09 -19.86 9.85
C LYS A 729 44.47 -18.46 9.34
N GLU A 730 44.37 -18.18 8.04
CA GLU A 730 44.48 -16.81 7.53
C GLU A 730 43.25 -16.00 7.97
N GLU A 731 43.48 -14.75 8.38
CA GLU A 731 42.38 -13.83 8.68
C GLU A 731 41.83 -13.17 7.42
N GLY A 732 40.53 -13.38 7.16
CA GLY A 732 39.71 -12.48 6.37
C GLY A 732 39.44 -12.87 4.91
N VAL A 733 38.30 -12.37 4.43
CA VAL A 733 37.84 -12.41 3.04
C VAL A 733 38.44 -11.21 2.33
N THR A 734 39.74 -11.27 2.01
CA THR A 734 40.37 -10.24 1.19
C THR A 734 40.61 -10.79 -0.21
N ILE A 735 40.23 -9.98 -1.20
CA ILE A 735 40.61 -10.17 -2.60
C ILE A 735 42.08 -9.81 -2.67
N LYS A 736 42.91 -10.72 -3.20
CA LYS A 736 44.33 -10.47 -3.37
C LYS A 736 44.53 -9.44 -4.49
N GLU A 737 45.65 -8.73 -4.47
CA GLU A 737 45.96 -7.76 -5.52
C GLU A 737 46.02 -8.46 -6.89
N GLY A 738 45.28 -7.93 -7.87
CA GLY A 738 45.14 -8.53 -9.20
C GLY A 738 44.23 -9.77 -9.29
N GLU A 739 43.63 -10.22 -8.19
CA GLU A 739 42.71 -11.37 -8.18
C GLU A 739 41.30 -10.96 -8.63
N ASP A 740 40.73 -11.73 -9.55
CA ASP A 740 39.34 -11.57 -9.96
C ASP A 740 38.37 -11.88 -8.80
N ARG A 741 37.23 -11.18 -8.76
CA ARG A 741 36.24 -11.32 -7.67
C ARG A 741 35.64 -12.71 -7.59
N VAL A 742 35.37 -13.35 -8.74
CA VAL A 742 34.83 -14.71 -8.79
C VAL A 742 35.90 -15.71 -8.36
N ALA A 743 37.14 -15.51 -8.79
CA ALA A 743 38.28 -16.32 -8.35
C ALA A 743 38.48 -16.24 -6.83
N ALA A 744 38.43 -15.03 -6.26
CA ALA A 744 38.50 -14.82 -4.82
C ALA A 744 37.35 -15.53 -4.09
N ALA A 745 36.12 -15.39 -4.58
CA ALA A 745 34.95 -16.04 -3.97
C ALA A 745 35.08 -17.58 -3.97
N CYS A 746 35.56 -18.18 -5.07
CA CYS A 746 35.81 -19.63 -5.16
C CYS A 746 36.91 -20.08 -4.20
N ARG A 747 38.05 -19.36 -4.18
CA ARG A 747 39.16 -19.65 -3.26
C ARG A 747 38.70 -19.61 -1.80
N ILE A 748 37.93 -18.61 -1.44
CA ILE A 748 37.46 -18.41 -0.06
C ILE A 748 36.44 -19.50 0.30
N ALA A 749 35.45 -19.76 -0.57
CA ALA A 749 34.45 -20.80 -0.36
C ALA A 749 35.06 -22.19 -0.14
N LEU A 750 36.10 -22.56 -0.90
CA LEU A 750 36.84 -23.82 -0.75
C LEU A 750 37.55 -23.95 0.60
N ASN A 751 37.91 -22.82 1.22
CA ASN A 751 38.68 -22.77 2.46
C ASN A 751 37.82 -22.47 3.70
N LEU A 752 36.50 -22.31 3.57
CA LEU A 752 35.63 -22.03 4.72
C LEU A 752 35.69 -23.18 5.75
N ASN A 753 36.00 -22.85 7.00
CA ASN A 753 35.99 -23.80 8.10
C ASN A 753 34.68 -23.70 8.88
N ARG A 754 33.70 -24.47 8.41
CA ARG A 754 32.29 -24.45 8.86
C ARG A 754 31.64 -23.04 8.85
N SER A 755 32.25 -22.04 8.22
CA SER A 755 31.86 -20.62 8.31
C SER A 755 30.95 -20.16 7.17
N ILE A 756 30.63 -18.87 7.11
CA ILE A 756 29.74 -18.25 6.12
C ILE A 756 30.50 -17.22 5.28
N LEU A 757 30.19 -17.12 3.98
CA LEU A 757 30.67 -16.06 3.08
C LEU A 757 29.46 -15.28 2.53
N PRO A 758 29.13 -14.11 3.09
CA PRO A 758 28.09 -13.25 2.54
C PRO A 758 28.54 -12.62 1.22
N ILE A 759 27.77 -12.80 0.15
CA ILE A 759 28.00 -12.17 -1.16
C ILE A 759 26.79 -11.29 -1.49
N GLN A 760 26.99 -9.98 -1.55
CA GLN A 760 25.95 -9.00 -1.86
C GLN A 760 26.27 -8.25 -3.15
N GLY A 761 25.23 -7.96 -3.94
CA GLY A 761 25.32 -7.10 -5.12
C GLY A 761 23.92 -6.77 -5.66
N PRO A 762 23.75 -5.65 -6.38
CA PRO A 762 22.48 -5.30 -7.04
C PRO A 762 21.94 -6.42 -7.96
N PRO A 763 20.66 -6.39 -8.35
CA PRO A 763 20.15 -7.27 -9.42
C PRO A 763 21.01 -7.18 -10.68
N GLY A 764 21.23 -8.30 -11.38
CA GLY A 764 22.03 -8.34 -12.61
C GLY A 764 23.56 -8.36 -12.45
N THR A 765 24.13 -8.19 -11.26
CA THR A 765 25.61 -8.14 -11.07
C THR A 765 26.32 -9.50 -11.05
N GLY A 766 25.76 -10.52 -11.70
CA GLY A 766 26.40 -11.83 -11.83
C GLY A 766 26.39 -12.73 -10.59
N LYS A 767 25.52 -12.50 -9.60
CA LYS A 767 25.43 -13.36 -8.40
C LYS A 767 25.18 -14.84 -8.74
N THR A 768 24.27 -15.13 -9.67
CA THR A 768 23.99 -16.48 -10.16
C THR A 768 25.21 -17.09 -10.84
N TYR A 769 25.91 -16.31 -11.66
CA TYR A 769 27.14 -16.72 -12.32
C TYR A 769 28.24 -17.09 -11.30
N THR A 770 28.49 -16.22 -10.31
CA THR A 770 29.44 -16.48 -9.24
C THR A 770 29.05 -17.69 -8.39
N GLY A 771 27.76 -17.83 -8.05
CA GLY A 771 27.23 -18.97 -7.32
C GLY A 771 27.48 -20.29 -8.05
N ALA A 772 27.19 -20.34 -9.36
CA ALA A 772 27.45 -21.51 -10.18
C ALA A 772 28.94 -21.89 -10.23
N ARG A 773 29.85 -20.91 -10.39
CA ARG A 773 31.30 -21.13 -10.35
C ARG A 773 31.77 -21.69 -9.01
N ILE A 774 31.31 -21.12 -7.90
CA ILE A 774 31.61 -21.63 -6.55
C ILE A 774 31.13 -23.07 -6.40
N THR A 775 29.91 -23.37 -6.84
CA THR A 775 29.35 -24.73 -6.80
C THR A 775 30.21 -25.72 -7.58
N LEU A 776 30.63 -25.38 -8.80
CA LEU A 776 31.48 -26.26 -9.61
C LEU A 776 32.84 -26.52 -8.95
N GLU A 777 33.49 -25.50 -8.38
CA GLU A 777 34.75 -25.67 -7.67
C GLU A 777 34.60 -26.56 -6.42
N LEU A 778 33.51 -26.39 -5.67
CA LEU A 778 33.18 -27.26 -4.53
C LEU A 778 32.93 -28.71 -4.97
N LEU A 779 32.24 -28.93 -6.08
CA LEU A 779 31.99 -30.26 -6.65
C LEU A 779 33.29 -30.91 -7.14
N LYS A 780 34.20 -30.17 -7.80
CA LYS A 780 35.55 -30.63 -8.16
C LYS A 780 36.34 -31.07 -6.92
N ALA A 781 36.17 -30.35 -5.81
CA ALA A 781 36.73 -30.70 -4.51
C ALA A 781 35.96 -31.84 -3.78
N LYS A 782 35.06 -32.54 -4.48
CA LYS A 782 34.23 -33.67 -4.00
C LYS A 782 33.35 -33.32 -2.79
N LYS A 783 32.95 -32.06 -2.64
CA LYS A 783 31.99 -31.62 -1.62
C LYS A 783 30.56 -31.89 -2.09
N LYS A 784 29.65 -32.10 -1.14
CA LYS A 784 28.21 -32.06 -1.39
C LYS A 784 27.71 -30.63 -1.23
N VAL A 785 26.90 -30.16 -2.15
CA VAL A 785 26.37 -28.79 -2.15
C VAL A 785 24.85 -28.85 -1.96
N GLY A 786 24.36 -28.22 -0.90
CA GLY A 786 22.93 -27.96 -0.71
C GLY A 786 22.59 -26.56 -1.19
N VAL A 787 21.49 -26.43 -1.93
CA VAL A 787 20.97 -25.14 -2.39
C VAL A 787 19.61 -24.91 -1.75
N THR A 788 19.42 -23.72 -1.19
CA THR A 788 18.15 -23.26 -0.62
C THR A 788 17.88 -21.83 -1.08
N ALA A 789 16.61 -21.50 -1.29
CA ALA A 789 16.16 -20.17 -1.68
C ALA A 789 14.71 -19.95 -1.23
N VAL A 790 14.24 -18.71 -1.35
CA VAL A 790 12.86 -18.33 -1.02
C VAL A 790 11.81 -18.86 -2.01
N SER A 791 12.22 -19.35 -3.18
CA SER A 791 11.32 -19.99 -4.14
C SER A 791 12.03 -21.05 -4.99
N HIS A 792 11.26 -22.03 -5.47
CA HIS A 792 11.77 -23.07 -6.38
C HIS A 792 12.39 -22.48 -7.65
N ARG A 793 11.76 -21.45 -8.24
CA ARG A 793 12.27 -20.78 -9.45
C ARG A 793 13.71 -20.26 -9.30
N VAL A 794 14.06 -19.74 -8.12
CA VAL A 794 15.43 -19.25 -7.85
C VAL A 794 16.43 -20.42 -7.81
N VAL A 795 16.05 -21.55 -7.19
CA VAL A 795 16.87 -22.77 -7.20
C VAL A 795 17.09 -23.27 -8.62
N MET A 796 16.01 -23.34 -9.41
CA MET A 796 16.06 -23.82 -10.80
C MET A 796 16.94 -22.93 -11.68
N THR A 797 16.84 -21.61 -11.54
CA THR A 797 17.70 -20.65 -12.27
C THR A 797 19.18 -20.88 -11.96
N LEU A 798 19.53 -21.20 -10.71
CA LEU A 798 20.91 -21.53 -10.34
C LEU A 798 21.32 -22.90 -10.92
N PHE A 799 20.43 -23.89 -10.93
CA PHE A 799 20.70 -25.21 -11.50
C PHE A 799 20.97 -25.15 -13.00
N GLU A 800 20.20 -24.35 -13.75
CA GLU A 800 20.45 -24.07 -15.17
C GLU A 800 21.85 -23.50 -15.38
N ALA A 801 22.21 -22.46 -14.62
CA ALA A 801 23.53 -21.84 -14.70
C ALA A 801 24.67 -22.80 -14.32
N ILE A 802 24.46 -23.66 -13.32
CA ILE A 802 25.43 -24.72 -12.97
C ILE A 802 25.55 -25.71 -14.11
N ASN A 803 24.44 -26.17 -14.69
CA ASN A 803 24.43 -27.16 -15.77
C ASN A 803 25.09 -26.65 -17.06
N GLU A 804 24.81 -25.40 -17.43
CA GLU A 804 25.45 -24.72 -18.56
C GLU A 804 26.97 -24.67 -18.37
N GLN A 805 27.44 -24.14 -17.23
CA GLN A 805 28.87 -24.04 -16.95
C GLN A 805 29.55 -25.41 -16.72
N ALA A 806 28.82 -26.40 -16.20
CA ALA A 806 29.30 -27.76 -16.04
C ALA A 806 29.56 -28.39 -17.42
N SER A 807 28.63 -28.19 -18.35
CA SER A 807 28.72 -28.69 -19.72
C SER A 807 29.92 -28.06 -20.45
N GLU A 808 30.11 -26.75 -20.32
CA GLU A 808 31.30 -26.05 -20.85
C GLU A 808 32.61 -26.59 -20.27
N ALA A 809 32.61 -26.94 -18.99
CA ALA A 809 33.79 -27.43 -18.28
C ALA A 809 33.99 -28.96 -18.38
N GLY A 810 33.08 -29.69 -19.04
CA GLY A 810 33.12 -31.15 -19.14
C GLY A 810 32.94 -31.88 -17.81
N ILE A 811 32.16 -31.31 -16.87
CA ILE A 811 31.91 -31.86 -15.54
C ILE A 811 30.52 -32.49 -15.51
N ASP A 812 30.42 -33.77 -15.13
CA ASP A 812 29.13 -34.41 -14.89
C ASP A 812 28.59 -34.03 -13.50
N VAL A 813 27.37 -33.49 -13.44
CA VAL A 813 26.73 -33.02 -12.22
C VAL A 813 25.38 -33.69 -12.05
N GLN A 814 25.19 -34.34 -10.90
CA GLN A 814 23.90 -34.92 -10.53
C GLN A 814 23.09 -33.96 -9.67
N PHE A 815 21.94 -33.52 -10.20
CA PHE A 815 21.01 -32.66 -9.50
C PHE A 815 19.87 -33.48 -8.88
N VAL A 816 19.51 -33.13 -7.64
CA VAL A 816 18.33 -33.67 -6.95
C VAL A 816 17.54 -32.49 -6.40
N HIS A 817 16.23 -32.44 -6.69
CA HIS A 817 15.37 -31.35 -6.24
C HIS A 817 14.12 -31.88 -5.54
N LYS A 818 13.92 -31.44 -4.30
CA LYS A 818 12.68 -31.67 -3.56
C LYS A 818 11.67 -30.57 -3.93
N GLY A 819 10.85 -30.81 -4.95
CA GLY A 819 9.78 -29.91 -5.41
C GLY A 819 8.66 -30.68 -6.14
N ASP A 820 7.61 -29.96 -6.53
CA ASP A 820 6.47 -30.53 -7.27
C ASP A 820 6.91 -31.14 -8.62
N LYS A 821 6.19 -32.16 -9.09
CA LYS A 821 6.56 -32.93 -10.29
C LYS A 821 6.50 -32.11 -11.58
N ASP A 822 5.64 -31.11 -11.62
CA ASP A 822 5.34 -30.33 -12.83
C ASP A 822 6.39 -29.21 -13.08
N ASP A 823 7.26 -28.91 -12.10
CA ASP A 823 8.31 -27.87 -12.16
C ASP A 823 9.74 -28.43 -12.28
N ARG A 824 9.93 -29.53 -13.02
CA ARG A 824 11.23 -30.22 -13.09
C ARG A 824 11.95 -29.99 -14.41
N LEU A 825 13.21 -29.56 -14.32
CA LEU A 825 14.11 -29.59 -15.47
C LEU A 825 14.39 -31.05 -15.88
N PRO A 826 14.55 -31.33 -17.19
CA PRO A 826 14.64 -32.71 -17.70
C PRO A 826 15.78 -33.55 -17.09
N TRP A 827 16.85 -32.91 -16.64
CA TRP A 827 18.06 -33.55 -16.09
C TRP A 827 18.12 -33.56 -14.56
N VAL A 828 17.08 -33.08 -13.88
CA VAL A 828 17.00 -33.02 -12.40
C VAL A 828 16.17 -34.20 -11.89
N LYS A 829 16.73 -34.95 -10.93
CA LYS A 829 16.06 -36.10 -10.30
C LYS A 829 15.07 -35.69 -9.21
#